data_AF-W7UBT1-F1
#
_entry.id   AF-W7UBT1-F1
#
_cell.length_a   1.000
_cell.length_b   1.000
_cell.length_c   1.000
_cell.angle_alpha   90.00
_cell.angle_beta   90.00
_cell.angle_gamma   90.00
#
_symmetry.space_group_name_H-M   'P 1'
#
loop_
_entity.id
_entity.type
_entity.pdbx_description
1 polymer ?
#
loop_
_entity_poly.entity_id
_entity_poly.type
_entity_poly.pdbx_seq_one_letter_code
_entity_poly.pdbx_strand_id
1 'polypeptide(L)'
;MDFEQALYRVYDRTLDGLLQDRPLVENVPQTKPRYLCNICLHGLWFFALTLLTIFWGLHLNFVNSPGCLYTTMQTMYEGSEISHLATQPSFTTARAGSSTLSVVREDGNKTLGKSLPLRAAPDPRNASTWLEDDEILQIRIEQSGVYMAEEGGRKGPGRRMRGYSAFPGAERGEAGTSETTEIINDADSNDTALSSFNPDYVYAQNTALLYLDPAFLSRHRVRRVNVSLDEMCMTKGPGLGFVVDVAVGDFNTLLVNQLMFTFRSDGMLRKTRTNETWSWRAESLPPPRGRPFFSLDNWSLKLSALLQSLSAFFFLSGTTAIVVRMLMTSGVALMYPCFFCLRRLGARGLSLGVLARSYAWLGVPMQRLQARGKPLAPFLLAHLCKVLVLYSMYEACQVFFVETLYAKSGASGLPFAVYGLVMLLEYVSMLYVRSALSIKYFPRVVFLYLLAFHLYYYLVPFGFSSLLLLAISLLLLHSVIYVLLFLELPAFRASIVSYDTPRAFYTDTGLPAHPNSIPPSWSLFLPLTLGRRGDDGGRGGAGGVYEEEVPDRPRRGAGVVRVQQVIVERVESRQQRTRSRRGQEEQRGGEEKEGNLGGEARNEEGEAELGVAGYDGSPRDTMESLERMCRPQSKFEKTSCKKGSKSLRPSRPL
;
A
#
# COMPACT_ATOMS: atom_id res chain seq x y z
N MET A 1 -27.95 12.94 -14.88
CA MET A 1 -28.94 11.88 -15.14
C MET A 1 -28.32 10.78 -15.99
N ASP A 2 -28.11 11.01 -17.29
CA ASP A 2 -27.72 9.96 -18.25
C ASP A 2 -26.41 9.23 -17.93
N PHE A 3 -25.44 9.93 -17.33
CA PHE A 3 -24.16 9.32 -16.95
C PHE A 3 -24.28 8.32 -15.79
N GLU A 4 -24.96 8.67 -14.70
CA GLU A 4 -25.17 7.76 -13.56
C GLU A 4 -26.02 6.55 -13.96
N GLN A 5 -27.00 6.74 -14.85
CA GLN A 5 -27.76 5.62 -15.43
C GLN A 5 -26.88 4.71 -16.30
N ALA A 6 -25.93 5.27 -17.05
CA ALA A 6 -24.98 4.47 -17.82
C ALA A 6 -24.05 3.65 -16.91
N LEU A 7 -23.52 4.26 -15.84
CA LEU A 7 -22.74 3.52 -14.83
C LEU A 7 -23.59 2.47 -14.12
N TYR A 8 -24.85 2.78 -13.84
CA TYR A 8 -25.79 1.82 -13.25
C TYR A 8 -25.99 0.63 -14.18
N ARG A 9 -26.10 0.79 -15.50
CA ARG A 9 -26.23 -0.35 -16.43
C ARG A 9 -25.02 -1.30 -16.38
N VAL A 10 -23.82 -0.77 -16.18
CA VAL A 10 -22.62 -1.62 -15.99
C VAL A 10 -22.76 -2.41 -14.69
N TYR A 11 -23.12 -1.74 -13.60
CA TYR A 11 -23.36 -2.35 -12.29
C TYR A 11 -24.47 -3.40 -12.30
N ASP A 12 -25.61 -3.09 -12.92
CA ASP A 12 -26.78 -3.94 -13.09
C ASP A 12 -26.38 -5.22 -13.81
N ARG A 13 -25.67 -5.12 -14.95
CA ARG A 13 -25.15 -6.28 -15.67
C ARG A 13 -24.14 -7.09 -14.86
N THR A 14 -23.26 -6.45 -14.11
CA THR A 14 -22.29 -7.14 -13.26
C THR A 14 -23.00 -7.93 -12.15
N LEU A 15 -23.95 -7.31 -11.46
CA LEU A 15 -24.69 -7.98 -10.38
C LEU A 15 -25.66 -9.03 -10.91
N ASP A 16 -26.32 -8.79 -12.05
CA ASP A 16 -27.14 -9.79 -12.71
C ASP A 16 -26.31 -11.00 -13.15
N GLY A 17 -25.08 -10.80 -13.65
CA GLY A 17 -24.16 -11.89 -13.93
C GLY A 17 -23.88 -12.74 -12.69
N LEU A 18 -23.68 -12.10 -11.53
CA LEU A 18 -23.51 -12.79 -10.25
C LEU A 18 -24.80 -13.48 -9.74
N LEU A 19 -25.98 -13.11 -10.27
CA LEU A 19 -27.26 -13.76 -9.97
C LEU A 19 -27.60 -14.90 -10.95
N GLN A 20 -27.22 -14.75 -12.22
CA GLN A 20 -27.58 -15.64 -13.32
C GLN A 20 -26.80 -16.95 -13.34
N ASP A 21 -25.72 -17.08 -12.56
CA ASP A 21 -25.07 -18.36 -12.25
C ASP A 21 -25.97 -19.36 -11.46
N ARG A 22 -27.29 -19.13 -11.41
CA ARG A 22 -28.28 -20.14 -11.06
C ARG A 22 -28.60 -21.00 -12.29
N PRO A 23 -28.16 -22.26 -12.36
CA PRO A 23 -28.64 -23.15 -13.41
C PRO A 23 -30.17 -23.27 -13.31
N LEU A 24 -30.87 -23.03 -14.42
CA LEU A 24 -32.30 -23.31 -14.61
C LEU A 24 -32.62 -24.83 -14.57
N VAL A 25 -31.61 -25.68 -14.37
CA VAL A 25 -31.80 -27.11 -14.19
C VAL A 25 -32.25 -27.35 -12.75
N GLU A 26 -33.55 -27.62 -12.61
CA GLU A 26 -34.32 -27.77 -11.36
C GLU A 26 -33.77 -28.83 -10.38
N ASN A 27 -32.75 -29.59 -10.78
CA ASN A 27 -32.17 -30.71 -10.02
C ASN A 27 -30.68 -30.54 -9.63
N VAL A 28 -30.03 -29.39 -9.87
CA VAL A 28 -28.64 -29.17 -9.41
C VAL A 28 -28.65 -28.43 -8.06
N PRO A 29 -28.05 -28.99 -6.99
CA PRO A 29 -28.06 -28.37 -5.67
C PRO A 29 -27.47 -26.95 -5.73
N GLN A 30 -28.29 -25.96 -5.36
CA GLN A 30 -28.08 -24.50 -5.51
C GLN A 30 -26.91 -23.90 -4.70
N THR A 31 -26.05 -24.71 -4.08
CA THR A 31 -25.03 -24.27 -3.12
C THR A 31 -23.65 -23.98 -3.73
N LYS A 32 -23.35 -24.47 -4.93
CA LYS A 32 -21.97 -24.49 -5.46
C LYS A 32 -21.33 -23.12 -5.79
N PRO A 33 -21.98 -22.16 -6.48
CA PRO A 33 -21.29 -20.95 -6.93
C PRO A 33 -20.98 -19.96 -5.79
N ARG A 34 -21.90 -19.83 -4.81
CA ARG A 34 -21.64 -19.03 -3.60
C ARG A 34 -20.54 -19.62 -2.74
N TYR A 35 -20.46 -20.95 -2.69
CA TYR A 35 -19.43 -21.64 -1.95
C TYR A 35 -18.04 -21.37 -2.54
N LEU A 36 -17.88 -21.45 -3.87
CA LEU A 36 -16.63 -21.11 -4.54
C LEU A 36 -16.22 -19.65 -4.30
N CYS A 37 -17.17 -18.71 -4.41
CA CYS A 37 -16.88 -17.30 -4.17
C CYS A 37 -16.45 -17.02 -2.72
N ASN A 38 -17.11 -17.66 -1.74
CA ASN A 38 -16.69 -17.60 -0.35
C ASN A 38 -15.32 -18.24 -0.11
N ILE A 39 -15.02 -19.37 -0.75
CA ILE A 39 -13.68 -19.99 -0.68
C ILE A 39 -12.63 -19.03 -1.23
N CYS A 40 -12.86 -18.43 -2.41
CA CYS A 40 -11.92 -17.46 -2.99
C CYS A 40 -11.73 -16.26 -2.07
N LEU A 41 -12.80 -15.75 -1.45
CA LEU A 41 -12.74 -14.62 -0.51
C LEU A 41 -11.94 -14.95 0.75
N HIS A 42 -12.15 -16.14 1.33
CA HIS A 42 -11.39 -16.63 2.48
C HIS A 42 -9.94 -16.95 2.12
N GLY A 43 -9.70 -17.53 0.95
CA GLY A 43 -8.36 -17.82 0.43
C GLY A 43 -7.55 -16.53 0.22
N LEU A 44 -8.17 -15.51 -0.37
CA LEU A 44 -7.55 -14.19 -0.54
C LEU A 44 -7.21 -13.54 0.81
N TRP A 45 -8.12 -13.63 1.78
CA TRP A 45 -7.89 -13.11 3.14
C TRP A 45 -6.76 -13.85 3.86
N PHE A 46 -6.77 -15.18 3.82
CA PHE A 46 -5.73 -16.01 4.43
C PHE A 46 -4.36 -15.75 3.77
N PHE A 47 -4.33 -15.60 2.45
CA PHE A 47 -3.10 -15.25 1.72
C PHE A 47 -2.57 -13.88 2.13
N ALA A 48 -3.43 -12.86 2.23
CA ALA A 48 -3.04 -11.54 2.69
C ALA A 48 -2.52 -11.55 4.15
N LEU A 49 -3.15 -12.32 5.04
CA LEU A 49 -2.66 -12.50 6.42
C LEU A 49 -1.31 -13.23 6.48
N THR A 50 -1.11 -14.22 5.60
CA THR A 50 0.17 -14.93 5.50
C THR A 50 1.28 -13.96 5.09
N LEU A 51 1.02 -13.11 4.08
CA LEU A 51 1.98 -12.07 3.67
C LEU A 51 2.22 -11.03 4.78
N LEU A 52 1.20 -10.63 5.54
CA LEU A 52 1.40 -9.76 6.71
C LEU A 52 2.25 -10.43 7.79
N THR A 53 2.06 -11.73 8.02
CA THR A 53 2.85 -12.50 8.99
C THR A 53 4.31 -12.58 8.55
N ILE A 54 4.55 -12.86 7.27
CA ILE A 54 5.89 -12.84 6.66
C ILE A 54 6.51 -11.44 6.80
N PHE A 55 5.75 -10.40 6.45
CA PHE A 55 6.19 -9.01 6.60
C PHE A 55 6.63 -8.69 8.03
N TRP A 56 5.83 -9.06 9.04
CA TRP A 56 6.19 -8.84 10.45
C TRP A 56 7.41 -9.64 10.85
N GLY A 57 7.52 -10.90 10.42
CA GLY A 57 8.71 -11.73 10.65
C GLY A 57 9.97 -11.10 10.07
N LEU A 58 9.94 -10.66 8.81
CA LEU A 58 11.06 -9.99 8.15
C LEU A 58 11.39 -8.65 8.82
N HIS A 59 10.36 -7.85 9.16
CA HIS A 59 10.53 -6.57 9.83
C HIS A 59 11.25 -6.73 11.17
N LEU A 60 10.77 -7.63 12.03
CA LEU A 60 11.36 -7.86 13.35
C LEU A 60 12.78 -8.42 13.29
N ASN A 61 13.11 -9.19 12.26
CA ASN A 61 14.43 -9.81 12.15
C ASN A 61 15.50 -8.91 11.51
N PHE A 62 15.13 -8.05 10.56
CA PHE A 62 16.09 -7.31 9.74
C PHE A 62 16.05 -5.80 9.88
N VAL A 63 14.90 -5.22 10.21
CA VAL A 63 14.81 -3.76 10.39
C VAL A 63 15.44 -3.40 11.73
N ASN A 64 16.27 -2.36 11.76
CA ASN A 64 17.03 -1.94 12.94
C ASN A 64 18.09 -2.94 13.41
N SER A 65 18.53 -3.87 12.55
CA SER A 65 19.57 -4.85 12.85
C SER A 65 20.80 -4.62 11.97
N PRO A 66 22.02 -4.49 12.54
CA PRO A 66 23.27 -4.41 11.77
C PRO A 66 23.59 -5.72 11.03
N GLY A 67 22.97 -6.83 11.44
CA GLY A 67 23.09 -8.12 10.78
C GLY A 67 24.50 -8.69 10.85
N CYS A 68 24.90 -9.44 9.83
CA CYS A 68 26.18 -10.10 9.82
C CYS A 68 27.30 -9.23 9.23
N LEU A 69 26.95 -8.19 8.45
CA LEU A 69 27.93 -7.27 7.88
C LEU A 69 28.80 -6.62 8.96
N TYR A 70 28.20 -6.24 10.10
CA TYR A 70 28.94 -5.69 11.23
C TYR A 70 30.01 -6.64 11.74
N THR A 71 29.68 -7.92 11.94
CA THR A 71 30.66 -8.92 12.39
C THR A 71 31.76 -9.15 11.36
N THR A 72 31.42 -9.14 10.06
CA THR A 72 32.41 -9.28 8.99
C THR A 72 33.35 -8.09 8.92
N MET A 73 32.83 -6.86 9.06
CA MET A 73 33.65 -5.65 9.09
C MET A 73 34.53 -5.59 10.34
N GLN A 74 34.00 -6.02 11.50
CA GLN A 74 34.76 -6.08 12.74
C GLN A 74 35.93 -7.06 12.63
N THR A 75 35.72 -8.27 12.11
CA THR A 75 36.79 -9.26 11.93
C THR A 75 37.82 -8.84 10.90
N MET A 76 37.39 -8.17 9.82
CA MET A 76 38.31 -7.54 8.85
C MET A 76 39.22 -6.51 9.52
N TYR A 77 38.63 -5.67 10.37
CA TYR A 77 39.36 -4.60 11.04
C TYR A 77 40.35 -5.17 12.07
N GLU A 78 39.89 -6.05 12.97
CA GLU A 78 40.72 -6.71 13.97
C GLU A 78 41.84 -7.57 13.32
N GLY A 79 41.53 -8.26 12.21
CA GLY A 79 42.52 -9.04 11.46
C GLY A 79 43.58 -8.19 10.76
N SER A 80 43.27 -6.96 10.37
CA SER A 80 44.23 -6.04 9.75
C SER A 80 45.32 -5.57 10.73
N GLU A 81 44.98 -5.39 12.01
CA GLU A 81 45.98 -5.08 13.04
C GLU A 81 46.96 -6.24 13.27
N ILE A 82 46.47 -7.48 13.20
CA ILE A 82 47.31 -8.69 13.34
C ILE A 82 48.22 -8.88 12.10
N SER A 83 47.74 -8.51 10.92
CA SER A 83 48.49 -8.65 9.65
C SER A 83 49.66 -7.67 9.54
N HIS A 84 49.61 -6.52 10.21
CA HIS A 84 50.75 -5.61 10.32
C HIS A 84 51.88 -6.13 11.24
N LEU A 85 51.62 -7.18 12.03
CA LEU A 85 52.60 -7.88 12.87
C LEU A 85 53.11 -9.21 12.28
N ALA A 86 52.49 -9.72 11.22
CA ALA A 86 52.90 -10.97 10.59
C ALA A 86 52.79 -10.90 9.06
N THR A 87 53.94 -10.72 8.40
CA THR A 87 54.08 -10.95 6.95
C THR A 87 53.91 -12.43 6.62
N GLN A 88 52.68 -12.88 6.31
CA GLN A 88 52.43 -14.08 5.50
C GLN A 88 51.06 -14.03 4.78
N PRO A 89 50.92 -14.73 3.63
CA PRO A 89 49.79 -14.58 2.72
C PRO A 89 48.60 -15.48 3.09
N SER A 90 47.39 -14.92 2.88
CA SER A 90 46.11 -15.59 2.65
C SER A 90 45.80 -16.84 3.50
N PHE A 91 45.11 -16.63 4.62
CA PHE A 91 44.54 -17.71 5.43
C PHE A 91 43.12 -18.05 4.95
N THR A 92 42.94 -19.24 4.37
CA THR A 92 41.62 -19.86 4.15
C THR A 92 41.29 -20.74 5.37
N THR A 93 40.41 -20.27 6.24
CA THR A 93 39.84 -21.11 7.32
C THR A 93 38.58 -21.79 6.81
N ALA A 94 38.73 -22.99 6.27
CA ALA A 94 37.62 -23.90 6.00
C ALA A 94 37.13 -24.51 7.32
N ARG A 95 36.18 -23.85 7.98
CA ARG A 95 35.29 -24.47 8.97
C ARG A 95 33.88 -24.39 8.41
N ALA A 96 33.20 -25.53 8.27
CA ALA A 96 31.83 -25.59 7.77
C ALA A 96 30.95 -24.64 8.60
N GLY A 97 30.48 -23.55 7.96
CA GLY A 97 29.76 -22.45 8.61
C GLY A 97 30.51 -21.11 8.70
N SER A 98 31.77 -21.02 8.25
CA SER A 98 32.53 -19.77 8.18
C SER A 98 32.40 -19.16 6.79
N SER A 99 31.84 -17.96 6.71
CA SER A 99 31.85 -17.13 5.49
C SER A 99 33.29 -17.01 4.98
N THR A 100 33.54 -17.39 3.73
CA THR A 100 34.86 -17.24 3.10
C THR A 100 35.11 -15.78 2.79
N LEU A 101 35.81 -15.12 3.70
CA LEU A 101 36.25 -13.75 3.56
C LEU A 101 37.54 -13.72 2.72
N SER A 102 37.46 -13.28 1.47
CA SER A 102 38.64 -12.92 0.68
C SER A 102 38.71 -11.40 0.55
N VAL A 103 39.51 -10.75 1.40
CA VAL A 103 39.82 -9.32 1.25
C VAL A 103 41.07 -9.20 0.40
N VAL A 104 40.90 -8.73 -0.84
CA VAL A 104 42.03 -8.31 -1.68
C VAL A 104 42.11 -6.79 -1.59
N ARG A 105 43.14 -6.29 -0.89
CA ARG A 105 43.46 -4.86 -0.83
C ARG A 105 44.35 -4.54 -2.03
N GLU A 106 43.77 -3.92 -3.04
CA GLU A 106 44.48 -3.57 -4.28
C GLU A 106 45.13 -2.18 -4.13
N ASP A 107 46.26 -2.12 -3.42
CA ASP A 107 47.07 -0.91 -3.40
C ASP A 107 47.83 -0.83 -4.72
N GLY A 108 47.36 0.04 -5.62
CA GLY A 108 47.91 0.23 -6.97
C GLY A 108 49.44 0.29 -6.97
N ASN A 109 50.04 -0.79 -7.48
CA ASN A 109 51.45 -1.09 -7.67
C ASN A 109 52.43 0.12 -7.55
N LYS A 110 53.12 0.20 -6.41
CA LYS A 110 54.53 0.62 -6.24
C LYS A 110 54.93 0.46 -4.78
N THR A 111 55.81 -0.50 -4.52
CA THR A 111 56.58 -0.63 -3.28
C THR A 111 57.48 0.59 -3.08
N LEU A 112 56.91 1.68 -2.54
CA LEU A 112 57.69 2.79 -2.01
C LEU A 112 57.67 2.68 -0.49
N GLY A 113 58.79 2.23 0.08
CA GLY A 113 59.04 2.17 1.52
C GLY A 113 59.07 3.54 2.16
N LYS A 114 57.91 4.16 2.31
CA LYS A 114 57.65 5.21 3.29
C LYS A 114 56.56 4.70 4.20
N SER A 115 56.92 4.43 5.45
CA SER A 115 55.97 4.24 6.55
C SER A 115 55.03 5.44 6.56
N LEU A 116 53.81 5.24 6.04
CA LEU A 116 52.69 6.10 6.40
C LEU A 116 52.61 6.11 7.93
N PRO A 117 52.40 7.27 8.56
CA PRO A 117 52.31 7.35 10.01
C PRO A 117 51.27 6.33 10.49
N LEU A 118 51.65 5.51 11.47
CA LEU A 118 50.72 4.61 12.17
C LEU A 118 49.54 5.47 12.64
N ARG A 119 48.43 5.34 11.93
CA ARG A 119 47.18 6.00 12.27
C ARG A 119 46.69 5.38 13.56
N ALA A 120 46.25 6.20 14.50
CA ALA A 120 45.61 5.70 15.71
C ALA A 120 44.45 4.78 15.32
N ALA A 121 44.40 3.59 15.91
CA ALA A 121 43.31 2.65 15.70
C ALA A 121 41.97 3.35 16.01
N PRO A 122 41.04 3.48 15.05
CA PRO A 122 39.67 3.89 15.33
C PRO A 122 39.08 3.12 16.51
N ASP A 123 38.29 3.82 17.32
CA ASP A 123 37.59 3.21 18.45
C ASP A 123 36.68 2.09 17.91
N PRO A 124 36.85 0.82 18.33
CA PRO A 124 35.99 -0.28 17.89
C PRO A 124 34.52 -0.05 18.26
N ARG A 125 34.23 0.91 19.16
CA ARG A 125 32.87 1.34 19.52
C ARG A 125 32.22 2.27 18.50
N ASN A 126 32.97 2.82 17.55
CA ASN A 126 32.46 3.77 16.56
C ASN A 126 32.66 3.27 15.13
N ALA A 127 31.78 2.37 14.71
CA ALA A 127 31.81 1.73 13.39
C ALA A 127 31.73 2.69 12.20
N SER A 128 31.31 3.96 12.40
CA SER A 128 31.36 4.99 11.35
C SER A 128 32.79 5.26 10.85
N THR A 129 33.80 4.96 11.67
CA THR A 129 35.21 5.18 11.36
C THR A 129 35.89 4.00 10.68
N TRP A 130 35.17 2.89 10.46
CA TRP A 130 35.71 1.70 9.81
C TRP A 130 35.86 1.84 8.30
N LEU A 131 35.12 2.76 7.68
CA LEU A 131 35.22 3.12 6.28
C LEU A 131 35.46 4.64 6.22
N GLU A 132 36.50 5.07 5.52
CA GLU A 132 36.80 6.50 5.38
C GLU A 132 35.90 7.16 4.32
N ASP A 133 35.76 8.49 4.39
CA ASP A 133 34.93 9.27 3.47
C ASP A 133 35.38 9.17 2.00
N ASP A 134 36.64 8.76 1.75
CA ASP A 134 37.28 8.57 0.46
C ASP A 134 37.40 7.10 0.04
N GLU A 135 36.67 6.19 0.70
CA GLU A 135 36.68 4.76 0.40
C GLU A 135 35.38 4.27 -0.26
N ILE A 136 35.53 3.33 -1.18
CA ILE A 136 34.42 2.65 -1.86
C ILE A 136 34.41 1.18 -1.45
N LEU A 137 33.28 0.74 -0.88
CA LEU A 137 33.05 -0.64 -0.51
C LEU A 137 32.36 -1.37 -1.67
N GLN A 138 33.02 -2.38 -2.23
CA GLN A 138 32.50 -3.23 -3.29
C GLN A 138 32.03 -4.55 -2.68
N ILE A 139 30.74 -4.86 -2.84
CA ILE A 139 30.10 -6.01 -2.18
C ILE A 139 29.65 -7.00 -3.26
N ARG A 140 30.07 -8.25 -3.12
CA ARG A 140 29.60 -9.39 -3.91
C ARG A 140 28.79 -10.31 -2.99
N ILE A 141 27.59 -10.69 -3.40
CA ILE A 141 26.81 -11.69 -2.68
C ILE A 141 27.12 -13.06 -3.28
N GLU A 142 27.78 -13.90 -2.51
CA GLU A 142 27.99 -15.28 -2.88
C GLU A 142 26.70 -16.04 -2.59
N GLN A 143 26.05 -16.51 -3.64
CA GLN A 143 25.00 -17.50 -3.50
C GLN A 143 25.66 -18.71 -2.88
N SER A 144 25.29 -19.01 -1.63
CA SER A 144 25.78 -20.19 -0.96
C SER A 144 25.42 -21.37 -1.85
N GLY A 145 26.42 -22.01 -2.44
CA GLY A 145 26.26 -23.24 -3.22
C GLY A 145 25.84 -24.37 -2.28
N VAL A 146 24.62 -24.28 -1.77
CA VAL A 146 24.11 -25.07 -0.66
C VAL A 146 23.11 -26.04 -1.24
N TYR A 147 23.70 -27.18 -1.57
CA TYR A 147 23.16 -28.52 -1.44
C TYR A 147 21.92 -28.88 -2.27
N MET A 148 22.12 -29.03 -3.58
CA MET A 148 21.89 -30.38 -4.11
C MET A 148 23.18 -31.15 -3.84
N ALA A 149 23.31 -31.67 -2.61
CA ALA A 149 24.13 -32.85 -2.46
C ALA A 149 23.50 -33.85 -3.42
N GLU A 150 24.17 -34.13 -4.54
CA GLU A 150 24.00 -35.41 -5.20
C GLU A 150 24.31 -36.44 -4.12
N GLU A 151 23.28 -36.85 -3.36
CA GLU A 151 23.26 -38.16 -2.75
C GLU A 151 23.69 -39.10 -3.86
N GLY A 152 24.84 -39.76 -3.66
CA GLY A 152 25.44 -40.69 -4.59
C GLY A 152 24.45 -41.78 -5.00
N GLY A 153 23.60 -41.44 -5.97
CA GLY A 153 22.65 -42.31 -6.60
C GLY A 153 23.42 -43.16 -7.57
N ARG A 154 23.65 -44.42 -7.16
CA ARG A 154 23.85 -45.57 -8.03
C ARG A 154 23.29 -45.30 -9.43
N LYS A 155 24.16 -45.37 -10.44
CA LYS A 155 23.82 -45.36 -11.86
C LYS A 155 22.68 -46.35 -12.15
N GLY A 156 21.45 -45.85 -12.22
CA GLY A 156 20.29 -46.54 -12.76
C GLY A 156 19.89 -45.85 -14.07
N PRO A 157 19.66 -46.59 -15.17
CA PRO A 157 19.40 -45.97 -16.45
C PRO A 157 17.95 -45.49 -16.53
N GLY A 158 17.78 -44.20 -16.82
CA GLY A 158 16.68 -43.70 -17.62
C GLY A 158 15.36 -43.44 -16.91
N ARG A 159 15.03 -42.16 -16.74
CA ARG A 159 13.70 -41.63 -17.10
C ARG A 159 13.77 -40.12 -17.29
N ARG A 160 13.49 -39.68 -18.52
CA ARG A 160 13.17 -38.29 -18.89
C ARG A 160 12.06 -37.75 -17.98
N MET A 161 12.36 -36.73 -17.17
CA MET A 161 11.33 -35.81 -16.69
C MET A 161 11.32 -34.55 -17.55
N ARG A 162 10.12 -34.20 -18.03
CA ARG A 162 9.82 -32.98 -18.78
C ARG A 162 9.99 -31.78 -17.86
N GLY A 163 10.76 -30.78 -18.32
CA GLY A 163 10.88 -29.50 -17.66
C GLY A 163 9.53 -28.78 -17.59
N TYR A 164 9.24 -28.24 -16.41
CA TYR A 164 8.23 -27.20 -16.25
C TYR A 164 8.81 -25.89 -16.76
N SER A 165 8.25 -25.41 -17.86
CA SER A 165 8.43 -24.06 -18.37
C SER A 165 7.91 -23.06 -17.35
N ALA A 166 8.77 -22.14 -16.93
CA ALA A 166 8.40 -20.96 -16.18
C ALA A 166 7.43 -20.06 -16.98
N PHE A 167 6.59 -19.34 -16.25
CA PHE A 167 5.60 -18.39 -16.74
C PHE A 167 6.21 -17.31 -17.67
N PRO A 168 5.54 -16.93 -18.77
CA PRO A 168 5.95 -15.81 -19.61
C PRO A 168 5.26 -14.52 -19.13
N GLY A 169 6.02 -13.46 -18.91
CA GLY A 169 5.44 -12.15 -18.58
C GLY A 169 6.42 -11.13 -18.04
N ALA A 170 7.46 -10.80 -18.80
CA ALA A 170 8.18 -9.54 -18.63
C ALA A 170 8.56 -8.99 -20.01
N GLU A 171 8.43 -7.68 -20.13
CA GLU A 171 8.14 -6.92 -21.34
C GLU A 171 9.23 -6.94 -22.42
N ARG A 172 8.73 -6.95 -23.66
CA ARG A 172 9.46 -6.74 -24.90
C ARG A 172 9.68 -5.23 -25.08
N GLY A 173 10.90 -4.75 -24.81
CA GLY A 173 11.35 -3.42 -25.23
C GLY A 173 11.98 -3.50 -26.62
N GLU A 174 11.41 -2.78 -27.58
CA GLU A 174 11.95 -2.60 -28.94
C GLU A 174 12.94 -1.44 -29.01
N ALA A 175 13.87 -1.62 -29.97
CA ALA A 175 14.62 -0.64 -30.77
C ALA A 175 15.97 -0.11 -30.26
N GLY A 176 17.00 -0.28 -31.10
CA GLY A 176 18.17 0.60 -31.10
C GLY A 176 19.49 0.00 -31.61
N THR A 177 19.58 -0.24 -32.93
CA THR A 177 20.79 -0.06 -33.78
C THR A 177 22.18 -0.52 -33.30
N SER A 178 22.64 -1.62 -33.89
CA SER A 178 23.93 -1.80 -34.59
C SER A 178 25.15 -1.07 -34.03
N GLU A 179 25.99 -1.79 -33.29
CA GLU A 179 27.42 -1.49 -33.21
C GLU A 179 28.25 -2.77 -33.38
N THR A 180 29.27 -2.60 -34.20
CA THR A 180 30.25 -3.52 -34.78
C THR A 180 30.86 -4.52 -33.79
N THR A 181 30.75 -5.80 -34.14
CA THR A 181 31.61 -6.89 -33.66
C THR A 181 33.06 -6.67 -34.14
N GLU A 182 33.94 -6.20 -33.26
CA GLU A 182 35.37 -6.44 -33.39
C GLU A 182 35.71 -7.78 -32.72
N ILE A 183 36.16 -8.72 -33.55
CA ILE A 183 36.77 -9.97 -33.13
C ILE A 183 38.22 -9.64 -32.78
N ILE A 184 38.54 -9.51 -31.50
CA ILE A 184 39.92 -9.45 -31.01
C ILE A 184 40.35 -10.86 -30.64
N ASN A 185 41.49 -11.27 -31.19
CA ASN A 185 42.11 -12.58 -31.03
C ASN A 185 42.48 -12.86 -29.57
N ASP A 186 41.92 -13.93 -29.01
CA ASP A 186 42.41 -14.57 -27.78
C ASP A 186 43.53 -15.56 -28.12
N ALA A 187 44.78 -15.11 -27.97
CA ALA A 187 45.92 -15.98 -27.75
C ALA A 187 47.00 -15.18 -26.98
N ASP A 188 47.53 -15.80 -25.94
CA ASP A 188 48.57 -15.31 -25.01
C ASP A 188 48.11 -14.40 -23.86
N SER A 189 47.54 -14.99 -22.80
CA SER A 189 47.85 -14.58 -21.42
C SER A 189 47.63 -15.72 -20.44
N ASN A 190 48.68 -16.52 -20.22
CA ASN A 190 48.71 -17.56 -19.19
C ASN A 190 49.35 -17.07 -17.88
N ASP A 191 49.29 -15.75 -17.61
CA ASP A 191 49.74 -15.14 -16.37
C ASP A 191 48.55 -14.50 -15.63
N THR A 192 48.20 -15.09 -14.49
CA THR A 192 47.51 -14.44 -13.36
C THR A 192 46.10 -13.90 -13.62
N ALA A 193 45.16 -14.80 -13.91
CA ALA A 193 43.75 -14.58 -13.62
C ALA A 193 43.51 -14.50 -12.09
N LEU A 194 43.98 -13.44 -11.43
CA LEU A 194 43.29 -12.93 -10.25
C LEU A 194 41.96 -12.39 -10.81
N SER A 195 40.92 -13.21 -10.77
CA SER A 195 39.61 -12.90 -11.35
C SER A 195 39.21 -11.49 -10.93
N SER A 196 38.98 -10.60 -11.88
CA SER A 196 38.53 -9.24 -11.58
C SER A 196 37.30 -9.30 -10.68
N PHE A 197 37.37 -8.62 -9.53
CA PHE A 197 36.25 -8.61 -8.59
C PHE A 197 35.09 -7.83 -9.23
N ASN A 198 34.14 -8.54 -9.79
CA ASN A 198 32.83 -8.06 -10.23
C ASN A 198 31.87 -7.94 -9.03
N PRO A 199 31.52 -6.73 -8.56
CA PRO A 199 30.63 -6.52 -7.42
C PRO A 199 29.16 -6.42 -7.84
N ASP A 200 28.28 -6.98 -7.01
CA ASP A 200 26.83 -6.80 -7.18
C ASP A 200 26.36 -5.43 -6.69
N TYR A 201 27.03 -4.92 -5.65
CA TYR A 201 26.72 -3.63 -5.03
C TYR A 201 27.98 -2.81 -4.77
N VAL A 202 27.82 -1.50 -4.81
CA VAL A 202 28.86 -0.53 -4.49
C VAL A 202 28.31 0.45 -3.46
N TYR A 203 29.00 0.60 -2.34
CA TYR A 203 28.64 1.50 -1.24
C TYR A 203 29.72 2.55 -1.03
N ALA A 204 29.31 3.77 -0.71
CA ALA A 204 30.20 4.84 -0.24
C ALA A 204 29.49 5.69 0.81
N GLN A 205 30.23 6.20 1.80
CA GLN A 205 29.71 7.20 2.73
C GLN A 205 29.48 8.53 2.01
N ASN A 206 30.47 8.97 1.23
CA ASN A 206 30.35 10.14 0.37
C ASN A 206 29.66 9.79 -0.96
N THR A 207 28.44 10.29 -1.13
CA THR A 207 27.62 10.04 -2.33
C THR A 207 28.30 10.48 -3.62
N ALA A 208 29.14 11.51 -3.58
CA ALA A 208 29.83 12.03 -4.76
C ALA A 208 30.75 10.99 -5.41
N LEU A 209 31.35 10.10 -4.61
CA LEU A 209 32.30 9.09 -5.12
C LEU A 209 31.66 8.10 -6.09
N LEU A 210 30.37 7.79 -5.92
CA LEU A 210 29.66 6.85 -6.78
C LEU A 210 29.38 7.43 -8.17
N TYR A 211 29.35 8.75 -8.30
CA TYR A 211 29.11 9.45 -9.57
C TYR A 211 30.40 9.76 -10.35
N LEU A 212 31.57 9.54 -9.76
CA LEU A 212 32.85 9.78 -10.42
C LEU A 212 33.17 8.69 -11.45
N ASP A 213 33.79 9.11 -12.54
CA ASP A 213 34.31 8.23 -13.58
C ASP A 213 35.38 7.27 -13.00
N PRO A 214 35.35 5.96 -13.27
CA PRO A 214 36.39 5.02 -12.87
C PRO A 214 37.82 5.48 -13.18
N ALA A 215 38.06 6.20 -14.28
CA ALA A 215 39.37 6.76 -14.61
C ALA A 215 39.82 7.86 -13.64
N PHE A 216 38.87 8.65 -13.11
CA PHE A 216 39.14 9.63 -12.08
C PHE A 216 39.48 8.93 -10.75
N LEU A 217 38.67 7.93 -10.38
CA LEU A 217 38.89 7.15 -9.15
C LEU A 217 40.28 6.49 -9.13
N SER A 218 40.72 5.93 -10.26
CA SER A 218 42.05 5.31 -10.38
C SER A 218 43.18 6.34 -10.34
N ARG A 219 43.01 7.50 -11.00
CA ARG A 219 43.99 8.59 -10.99
C ARG A 219 44.21 9.17 -9.59
N HIS A 220 43.13 9.30 -8.82
CA HIS A 220 43.16 9.84 -7.46
C HIS A 220 43.43 8.77 -6.38
N ARG A 221 43.66 7.51 -6.77
CA ARG A 221 43.94 6.38 -5.87
C ARG A 221 42.86 6.22 -4.79
N VAL A 222 41.60 6.40 -5.18
CA VAL A 222 40.45 6.15 -4.30
C VAL A 222 40.47 4.67 -3.93
N ARG A 223 40.52 4.39 -2.62
CA ARG A 223 40.69 3.03 -2.11
C ARG A 223 39.39 2.25 -2.26
N ARG A 224 39.51 1.01 -2.75
CA ARG A 224 38.40 0.07 -2.92
C ARG A 224 38.57 -1.09 -1.95
N VAL A 225 37.50 -1.43 -1.23
CA VAL A 225 37.47 -2.55 -0.29
C VAL A 225 36.52 -3.59 -0.85
N ASN A 226 37.05 -4.75 -1.21
CA ASN A 226 36.27 -5.86 -1.77
C ASN A 226 35.80 -6.79 -0.65
N VAL A 227 34.49 -7.02 -0.58
CA VAL A 227 33.86 -7.89 0.43
C VAL A 227 32.93 -8.89 -0.25
N SER A 228 33.18 -10.17 -0.02
CA SER A 228 32.24 -11.26 -0.32
C SER A 228 31.35 -11.51 0.91
N LEU A 229 30.03 -11.51 0.70
CA LEU A 229 29.05 -11.85 1.72
C LEU A 229 28.28 -13.10 1.31
N ASP A 230 28.23 -14.07 2.21
CA ASP A 230 27.47 -15.30 2.01
C ASP A 230 25.96 -15.06 2.20
N GLU A 231 25.12 -15.70 1.39
CA GLU A 231 23.66 -15.52 1.48
C GLU A 231 23.09 -15.96 2.84
N MET A 232 23.63 -17.04 3.43
CA MET A 232 23.19 -17.52 4.75
C MET A 232 23.49 -16.51 5.86
N CYS A 233 24.60 -15.76 5.73
CA CYS A 233 24.98 -14.67 6.62
C CYS A 233 23.93 -13.56 6.59
N MET A 234 23.52 -13.15 5.38
CA MET A 234 22.55 -12.08 5.16
C MET A 234 21.16 -12.41 5.72
N THR A 235 20.76 -13.67 5.63
CA THR A 235 19.38 -14.13 5.91
C THR A 235 19.18 -14.72 7.30
N LYS A 236 20.24 -14.78 8.13
CA LYS A 236 20.24 -15.46 9.45
C LYS A 236 19.83 -16.94 9.34
N GLY A 237 20.15 -17.58 8.21
CA GLY A 237 19.93 -19.01 7.97
C GLY A 237 18.98 -19.34 6.80
N PRO A 238 18.93 -20.62 6.39
CA PRO A 238 18.31 -21.05 5.12
C PRO A 238 16.79 -20.87 5.08
N GLY A 239 16.10 -21.02 6.22
CA GLY A 239 14.64 -20.90 6.28
C GLY A 239 14.15 -19.48 5.98
N LEU A 240 14.81 -18.46 6.55
CA LEU A 240 14.49 -17.06 6.24
C LEU A 240 15.00 -16.66 4.86
N GLY A 241 16.09 -17.24 4.37
CA GLY A 241 16.59 -17.01 3.01
C GLY A 241 15.55 -17.36 1.94
N PHE A 242 14.94 -18.54 2.04
CA PHE A 242 13.85 -18.93 1.13
C PHE A 242 12.67 -17.95 1.17
N VAL A 243 12.30 -17.47 2.36
CA VAL A 243 11.20 -16.50 2.51
C VAL A 243 11.56 -15.16 1.88
N VAL A 244 12.80 -14.68 2.03
CA VAL A 244 13.26 -13.44 1.41
C VAL A 244 13.27 -13.57 -0.11
N ASP A 245 13.82 -14.67 -0.63
CA ASP A 245 13.89 -14.92 -2.08
C ASP A 245 12.48 -14.99 -2.70
N VAL A 246 11.56 -15.76 -2.09
CA VAL A 246 10.20 -15.92 -2.62
C VAL A 246 9.32 -14.69 -2.42
N ALA A 247 9.38 -14.03 -1.25
CA ALA A 247 8.44 -12.96 -0.90
C ALA A 247 8.92 -11.56 -1.30
N VAL A 248 10.23 -11.33 -1.30
CA VAL A 248 10.83 -10.01 -1.60
C VAL A 248 11.45 -10.02 -2.99
N GLY A 249 12.09 -11.13 -3.39
CA GLY A 249 12.78 -11.26 -4.68
C GLY A 249 14.08 -10.47 -4.79
N ASP A 250 14.51 -9.79 -3.72
CA ASP A 250 15.79 -9.10 -3.65
C ASP A 250 16.39 -9.03 -2.23
N PHE A 251 17.71 -8.83 -2.18
CA PHE A 251 18.47 -8.56 -0.95
C PHE A 251 18.68 -7.06 -0.71
N ASN A 252 18.12 -6.19 -1.56
CA ASN A 252 18.37 -4.75 -1.54
C ASN A 252 17.99 -4.17 -0.17
N THR A 253 16.78 -4.48 0.30
CA THR A 253 16.26 -3.97 1.58
C THR A 253 17.08 -4.48 2.77
N LEU A 254 17.53 -5.73 2.73
CA LEU A 254 18.35 -6.32 3.80
C LEU A 254 19.72 -5.63 3.85
N LEU A 255 20.38 -5.49 2.71
CA LEU A 255 21.72 -4.92 2.62
C LEU A 255 21.74 -3.45 3.05
N VAL A 256 20.76 -2.65 2.61
CA VAL A 256 20.64 -1.26 3.04
C VAL A 256 20.47 -1.16 4.56
N ASN A 257 19.60 -1.98 5.17
CA ASN A 257 19.47 -1.99 6.63
C ASN A 257 20.78 -2.36 7.33
N GLN A 258 21.46 -3.42 6.88
CA GLN A 258 22.72 -3.84 7.50
C GLN A 258 23.79 -2.75 7.39
N LEU A 259 23.97 -2.12 6.21
CA LEU A 259 24.90 -1.01 6.01
C LEU A 259 24.58 0.18 6.90
N MET A 260 23.31 0.56 6.92
CA MET A 260 22.79 1.71 7.65
C MET A 260 22.99 1.57 9.17
N PHE A 261 22.78 0.38 9.72
CA PHE A 261 22.97 0.11 11.15
C PHE A 261 24.41 -0.28 11.52
N THR A 262 25.22 -0.73 10.55
CA THR A 262 26.65 -0.99 10.75
C THR A 262 27.42 0.32 10.85
N PHE A 263 27.36 1.17 9.83
CA PHE A 263 28.17 2.40 9.79
C PHE A 263 27.53 3.57 10.53
N ARG A 264 26.20 3.62 10.61
CA ARG A 264 25.44 4.71 11.25
C ARG A 264 25.80 6.13 10.77
N SER A 265 26.33 6.23 9.56
CA SER A 265 26.71 7.46 8.88
C SER A 265 25.75 7.75 7.71
N ASP A 266 25.95 8.90 7.07
CA ASP A 266 25.45 9.11 5.71
C ASP A 266 25.99 8.01 4.79
N GLY A 267 25.21 7.65 3.79
CA GLY A 267 25.60 6.56 2.91
C GLY A 267 24.74 6.46 1.67
N MET A 268 25.35 5.91 0.63
CA MET A 268 24.68 5.57 -0.61
C MET A 268 25.13 4.21 -1.11
N LEU A 269 24.15 3.39 -1.44
CA LEU A 269 24.32 2.07 -2.05
C LEU A 269 23.85 2.15 -3.50
N ARG A 270 24.62 1.56 -4.41
CA ARG A 270 24.26 1.40 -5.82
C ARG A 270 24.35 -0.07 -6.22
N LYS A 271 23.32 -0.58 -6.88
CA LYS A 271 23.34 -1.91 -7.50
C LYS A 271 23.99 -1.83 -8.88
N THR A 272 25.07 -2.58 -9.10
CA THR A 272 25.88 -2.47 -10.33
C THR A 272 25.07 -2.83 -11.58
N ARG A 273 24.18 -3.82 -11.49
CA ARG A 273 23.42 -4.33 -12.64
C ARG A 273 22.24 -3.44 -13.06
N THR A 274 21.49 -2.89 -12.10
CA THR A 274 20.26 -2.10 -12.38
C THR A 274 20.51 -0.60 -12.31
N ASN A 275 21.68 -0.18 -11.81
CA ASN A 275 21.99 1.23 -11.51
C ASN A 275 20.99 1.88 -10.53
N GLU A 276 20.26 1.07 -9.76
CA GLU A 276 19.38 1.55 -8.69
C GLU A 276 20.21 2.04 -7.52
N THR A 277 19.75 3.11 -6.88
CA THR A 277 20.49 3.77 -5.80
C THR A 277 19.61 3.96 -4.57
N TRP A 278 20.19 3.73 -3.40
CA TRP A 278 19.59 3.95 -2.10
C TRP A 278 20.49 4.85 -1.28
N SER A 279 19.98 5.99 -0.86
CA SER A 279 20.71 6.97 -0.07
C SER A 279 19.98 7.30 1.23
N TRP A 280 20.75 7.54 2.27
CA TRP A 280 20.25 7.89 3.59
C TRP A 280 21.16 8.87 4.30
N ARG A 281 20.62 9.51 5.33
CA ARG A 281 21.35 10.43 6.21
C ARG A 281 21.41 9.86 7.61
N ALA A 282 22.48 10.14 8.33
CA ALA A 282 22.67 9.73 9.73
C ALA A 282 21.56 10.29 10.63
N GLU A 283 21.02 11.47 10.30
CA GLU A 283 19.93 12.12 11.04
C GLU A 283 18.61 11.34 11.02
N SER A 284 18.37 10.50 10.00
CA SER A 284 17.15 9.70 9.92
C SER A 284 17.22 8.40 10.72
N LEU A 285 18.37 8.11 11.34
CA LEU A 285 18.59 6.87 12.08
C LEU A 285 18.05 6.97 13.51
N PRO A 286 17.38 5.92 14.02
CA PRO A 286 17.00 5.87 15.41
C PRO A 286 18.25 5.85 16.30
N PRO A 287 18.25 6.53 17.46
CA PRO A 287 19.43 6.62 18.32
C PRO A 287 19.92 5.23 18.80
N PRO A 288 21.21 5.06 19.11
CA PRO A 288 21.82 3.75 19.38
C PRO A 288 21.28 3.03 20.61
N ARG A 289 20.78 3.79 21.60
CA ARG A 289 20.17 3.22 22.79
C ARG A 289 18.72 2.88 22.44
N GLY A 290 18.41 1.59 22.40
CA GLY A 290 17.14 0.96 22.01
C GLY A 290 15.93 1.44 22.80
N ARG A 291 15.61 2.74 22.69
CA ARG A 291 14.37 3.29 23.19
C ARG A 291 13.25 2.65 22.37
N PRO A 292 12.18 2.19 23.04
CA PRO A 292 11.06 1.59 22.34
C PRO A 292 10.54 2.58 21.29
N PHE A 293 10.16 2.06 20.12
CA PHE A 293 9.56 2.83 19.02
C PHE A 293 8.38 3.71 19.49
N PHE A 294 7.72 3.31 20.58
CA PHE A 294 6.63 4.04 21.23
C PHE A 294 7.04 5.12 22.24
N SER A 295 8.33 5.43 22.41
CA SER A 295 8.74 6.52 23.30
C SER A 295 8.08 7.84 22.92
N LEU A 296 7.64 8.59 23.95
CA LEU A 296 7.02 9.90 23.83
C LEU A 296 8.03 10.96 23.36
N ASP A 297 9.34 10.71 23.43
CA ASP A 297 10.35 11.73 23.12
C ASP A 297 10.36 12.19 21.65
N ASN A 298 9.78 11.39 20.73
CA ASN A 298 9.73 11.67 19.29
C ASN A 298 8.32 12.01 18.77
N TRP A 299 7.51 12.72 19.55
CA TRP A 299 6.17 13.16 19.12
C TRP A 299 6.19 13.99 17.82
N SER A 300 7.22 14.83 17.62
CA SER A 300 7.36 15.67 16.43
C SER A 300 7.49 14.82 15.16
N LEU A 301 8.31 13.77 15.19
CA LEU A 301 8.49 12.84 14.06
C LEU A 301 7.19 12.09 13.77
N LYS A 302 6.52 11.58 14.81
CA LYS A 302 5.24 10.85 14.68
C LYS A 302 4.13 11.74 14.13
N LEU A 303 4.02 12.96 14.63
CA LEU A 303 3.06 13.95 14.16
C LEU A 303 3.37 14.35 12.72
N SER A 304 4.64 14.56 12.37
CA SER A 304 5.06 14.85 11.01
C SER A 304 4.70 13.71 10.06
N ALA A 305 5.00 12.45 10.43
CA ALA A 305 4.64 11.28 9.64
C ALA A 305 3.12 11.14 9.47
N LEU A 306 2.34 11.43 10.52
CA LEU A 306 0.87 11.44 10.43
C LEU A 306 0.37 12.54 9.49
N LEU A 307 0.87 13.77 9.63
CA LEU A 307 0.50 14.90 8.76
C LEU A 307 0.88 14.64 7.30
N GLN A 308 2.07 14.07 7.07
CA GLN A 308 2.50 13.64 5.73
C GLN A 308 1.60 12.53 5.19
N SER A 309 1.23 11.55 6.00
CA SER A 309 0.31 10.46 5.60
C SER A 309 -1.08 10.98 5.24
N LEU A 310 -1.62 11.91 6.03
CA LEU A 310 -2.91 12.54 5.75
C LEU A 310 -2.87 13.39 4.48
N SER A 311 -1.78 14.15 4.31
CA SER A 311 -1.56 14.95 3.10
C SER A 311 -1.42 14.05 1.88
N ALA A 312 -0.64 12.98 1.97
CA ALA A 312 -0.47 12.00 0.90
C ALA A 312 -1.81 11.39 0.51
N PHE A 313 -2.61 10.92 1.47
CA PHE A 313 -3.95 10.40 1.18
C PHE A 313 -4.86 11.45 0.51
N PHE A 314 -4.89 12.67 1.03
CA PHE A 314 -5.73 13.75 0.50
C PHE A 314 -5.39 14.08 -0.96
N PHE A 315 -4.11 14.27 -1.26
CA PHE A 315 -3.66 14.59 -2.60
C PHE A 315 -3.80 13.42 -3.57
N LEU A 316 -3.44 12.21 -3.11
CA LEU A 316 -3.53 11.00 -3.90
C LEU A 316 -4.99 10.72 -4.28
N SER A 317 -5.89 10.58 -3.31
CA SER A 317 -7.32 10.36 -3.56
C SER A 317 -7.95 11.52 -4.34
N GLY A 318 -7.64 12.77 -3.99
CA GLY A 318 -8.18 13.94 -4.68
C GLY A 318 -7.83 13.96 -6.17
N THR A 319 -6.55 13.74 -6.51
CA THR A 319 -6.10 13.76 -7.90
C THR A 319 -6.59 12.55 -8.70
N THR A 320 -6.46 11.33 -8.16
CA THR A 320 -6.95 10.13 -8.85
C THR A 320 -8.46 10.19 -9.05
N ALA A 321 -9.22 10.71 -8.09
CA ALA A 321 -10.66 10.81 -8.22
C ALA A 321 -11.07 11.87 -9.27
N ILE A 322 -10.35 12.99 -9.42
CA ILE A 322 -10.59 13.94 -10.52
C ILE A 322 -10.28 13.27 -11.87
N VAL A 323 -9.18 12.54 -11.96
CA VAL A 323 -8.71 11.89 -13.19
C VAL A 323 -9.66 10.80 -13.64
N VAL A 324 -10.04 9.89 -12.75
CA VAL A 324 -10.99 8.82 -13.07
C VAL A 324 -12.30 9.42 -13.59
N ARG A 325 -12.84 10.46 -12.93
CA ARG A 325 -14.05 11.15 -13.39
C ARG A 325 -13.85 11.84 -14.74
N MET A 326 -12.68 12.41 -14.97
CA MET A 326 -12.36 13.08 -16.22
C MET A 326 -12.23 12.08 -17.37
N LEU A 327 -11.51 10.97 -17.18
CA LEU A 327 -11.38 9.89 -18.14
C LEU A 327 -12.74 9.26 -18.47
N MET A 328 -13.59 9.09 -17.47
CA MET A 328 -14.94 8.54 -17.68
C MET A 328 -15.86 9.50 -18.44
N THR A 329 -15.86 10.79 -18.11
CA THR A 329 -16.73 11.76 -18.78
C THR A 329 -16.23 12.17 -20.16
N SER A 330 -14.91 12.27 -20.35
CA SER A 330 -14.31 12.93 -21.50
C SER A 330 -13.34 12.04 -22.30
N GLY A 331 -12.90 10.90 -21.77
CA GLY A 331 -12.00 9.98 -22.50
C GLY A 331 -12.61 9.44 -23.80
N VAL A 332 -13.93 9.32 -23.85
CA VAL A 332 -14.69 8.94 -25.04
C VAL A 332 -14.58 9.99 -26.16
N ALA A 333 -14.23 11.24 -25.84
CA ALA A 333 -14.10 12.28 -26.86
C ALA A 333 -13.06 11.92 -27.93
N LEU A 334 -12.07 11.09 -27.61
CA LEU A 334 -11.09 10.55 -28.56
C LEU A 334 -11.70 9.53 -29.55
N MET A 335 -12.75 8.82 -29.15
CA MET A 335 -13.42 7.84 -30.01
C MET A 335 -14.10 8.50 -31.20
N TYR A 336 -14.65 9.71 -31.03
CA TYR A 336 -15.33 10.43 -32.11
C TYR A 336 -14.42 10.77 -33.31
N PRO A 337 -13.27 11.45 -33.15
CA PRO A 337 -12.35 11.69 -34.25
C PRO A 337 -11.82 10.39 -34.85
N CYS A 338 -11.52 9.36 -34.04
CA CYS A 338 -11.17 8.04 -34.56
C CYS A 338 -12.27 7.45 -35.45
N PHE A 339 -13.53 7.52 -35.03
CA PHE A 339 -14.68 7.08 -35.83
C PHE A 339 -14.84 7.90 -37.12
N PHE A 340 -14.63 9.22 -37.07
CA PHE A 340 -14.64 10.06 -38.27
C PHE A 340 -13.52 9.68 -39.24
N CYS A 341 -12.31 9.40 -38.75
CA CYS A 341 -11.19 8.92 -39.55
C CYS A 341 -11.50 7.56 -40.18
N LEU A 342 -11.98 6.58 -39.40
CA LEU A 342 -12.36 5.25 -39.90
C LEU A 342 -13.46 5.33 -40.97
N ARG A 343 -14.43 6.22 -40.80
CA ARG A 343 -15.48 6.45 -41.79
C ARG A 343 -14.95 7.06 -43.08
N ARG A 344 -13.95 7.97 -43.00
CA ARG A 344 -13.22 8.49 -44.17
C ARG A 344 -12.39 7.40 -44.86
N LEU A 345 -11.85 6.45 -44.10
CA LEU A 345 -11.13 5.28 -44.60
C LEU A 345 -12.04 4.17 -45.16
N GLY A 346 -13.35 4.40 -45.25
CA GLY A 346 -14.28 3.48 -45.93
C GLY A 346 -15.10 2.57 -45.03
N ALA A 347 -15.00 2.68 -43.70
CA ALA A 347 -15.83 1.92 -42.76
C ALA A 347 -17.28 2.47 -42.69
N ARG A 348 -18.07 2.27 -43.75
CA ARG A 348 -19.44 2.80 -43.92
C ARG A 348 -20.46 2.24 -42.92
N GLY A 349 -20.17 1.12 -42.25
CA GLY A 349 -21.06 0.50 -41.25
C GLY A 349 -21.04 1.15 -39.86
N LEU A 350 -20.10 2.06 -39.57
CA LEU A 350 -19.99 2.70 -38.26
C LEU A 350 -20.99 3.85 -38.13
N SER A 351 -22.16 3.56 -37.55
CA SER A 351 -23.14 4.61 -37.26
C SER A 351 -22.73 5.43 -36.03
N LEU A 352 -22.63 6.75 -36.20
CA LEU A 352 -22.37 7.69 -35.10
C LEU A 352 -23.46 7.60 -34.01
N GLY A 353 -24.66 7.14 -34.40
CA GLY A 353 -25.78 6.92 -33.50
C GLY A 353 -25.51 5.83 -32.46
N VAL A 354 -24.80 4.76 -32.81
CA VAL A 354 -24.41 3.72 -31.84
C VAL A 354 -23.45 4.30 -30.81
N LEU A 355 -22.41 5.02 -31.26
CA LEU A 355 -21.44 5.65 -30.37
C LEU A 355 -22.12 6.68 -29.45
N ALA A 356 -23.02 7.50 -29.99
CA ALA A 356 -23.76 8.49 -29.23
C ALA A 356 -24.73 7.88 -28.21
N ARG A 357 -25.31 6.68 -28.48
CA ARG A 357 -26.15 5.95 -27.52
C ARG A 357 -25.34 5.26 -26.44
N SER A 358 -24.16 4.73 -26.78
CA SER A 358 -23.24 4.13 -25.80
C SER A 358 -22.73 5.16 -24.78
N TYR A 359 -22.61 6.41 -25.21
CA TYR A 359 -22.05 7.49 -24.41
C TYR A 359 -23.00 8.69 -24.39
N ALA A 360 -24.21 8.48 -23.85
CA ALA A 360 -25.30 9.44 -23.91
C ALA A 360 -24.91 10.85 -23.41
N TRP A 361 -24.06 10.95 -22.39
CA TRP A 361 -23.63 12.25 -21.83
C TRP A 361 -22.88 13.13 -22.84
N LEU A 362 -22.14 12.55 -23.78
CA LEU A 362 -21.43 13.27 -24.84
C LEU A 362 -22.23 13.21 -26.16
N GLY A 363 -22.82 12.05 -26.45
CA GLY A 363 -23.58 11.78 -27.65
C GLY A 363 -24.88 12.58 -27.78
N VAL A 364 -25.64 12.75 -26.69
CA VAL A 364 -26.91 13.50 -26.72
C VAL A 364 -26.68 14.99 -27.01
N PRO A 365 -25.75 15.70 -26.34
CA PRO A 365 -25.38 17.06 -26.73
C PRO A 365 -24.92 17.17 -28.19
N MET A 366 -24.12 16.22 -28.67
CA MET A 366 -23.67 16.20 -30.06
C MET A 366 -24.83 16.01 -31.05
N GLN A 367 -25.75 15.09 -30.78
CA GLN A 367 -26.94 14.90 -31.61
C GLN A 367 -27.83 16.14 -31.61
N ARG A 368 -27.98 16.82 -30.47
CA ARG A 368 -28.72 18.10 -30.40
C ARG A 368 -28.03 19.21 -31.19
N LEU A 369 -26.70 19.29 -31.18
CA LEU A 369 -25.95 20.25 -32.01
C LEU A 369 -26.12 19.93 -33.49
N GLN A 370 -26.05 18.65 -33.87
CA GLN A 370 -26.24 18.19 -35.24
C GLN A 370 -27.65 18.45 -35.75
N ALA A 371 -28.68 18.19 -34.94
CA ALA A 371 -30.08 18.48 -35.26
C ALA A 371 -30.34 19.97 -35.46
N ARG A 372 -29.54 20.84 -34.82
CA ARG A 372 -29.57 22.30 -35.00
C ARG A 372 -28.66 22.80 -36.13
N GLY A 373 -28.03 21.89 -36.90
CA GLY A 373 -27.08 22.25 -37.96
C GLY A 373 -25.81 22.95 -37.48
N LYS A 374 -25.45 22.83 -36.19
CA LYS A 374 -24.25 23.48 -35.64
C LYS A 374 -23.00 22.60 -35.83
N PRO A 375 -21.81 23.19 -36.04
CA PRO A 375 -20.58 22.42 -36.20
C PRO A 375 -20.22 21.68 -34.91
N LEU A 376 -19.85 20.41 -35.03
CA LEU A 376 -19.45 19.54 -33.90
C LEU A 376 -17.98 19.73 -33.50
N ALA A 377 -17.15 20.24 -34.41
CA ALA A 377 -15.70 20.35 -34.22
C ALA A 377 -15.32 21.20 -32.99
N PRO A 378 -15.89 22.40 -32.73
CA PRO A 378 -15.55 23.19 -31.55
C PRO A 378 -15.89 22.48 -30.23
N PHE A 379 -16.99 21.72 -30.21
CA PHE A 379 -17.42 20.98 -29.02
C PHE A 379 -16.49 19.80 -28.73
N LEU A 380 -16.09 19.05 -29.75
CA LEU A 380 -15.11 17.96 -29.62
C LEU A 380 -13.72 18.49 -29.26
N LEU A 381 -13.29 19.60 -29.88
CA LEU A 381 -12.02 20.24 -29.59
C LEU A 381 -11.97 20.76 -28.15
N ALA A 382 -13.06 21.33 -27.64
CA ALA A 382 -13.14 21.74 -26.23
C ALA A 382 -12.99 20.55 -25.27
N HIS A 383 -13.58 19.40 -25.57
CA HIS A 383 -13.41 18.19 -24.77
C HIS A 383 -11.99 17.62 -24.87
N LEU A 384 -11.39 17.64 -26.07
CA LEU A 384 -10.01 17.20 -26.28
C LEU A 384 -9.02 18.10 -25.51
N CYS A 385 -9.19 19.41 -25.60
CA CYS A 385 -8.41 20.39 -24.85
C CYS A 385 -8.57 20.18 -23.34
N LYS A 386 -9.81 19.94 -22.87
CA LYS A 386 -10.09 19.60 -21.47
C LYS A 386 -9.35 18.33 -21.03
N VAL A 387 -9.36 17.26 -21.83
CA VAL A 387 -8.62 16.01 -21.55
C VAL A 387 -7.13 16.28 -21.48
N LEU A 388 -6.57 16.98 -22.45
CA LEU A 388 -5.14 17.29 -22.52
C LEU A 388 -4.68 18.10 -21.31
N VAL A 389 -5.41 19.17 -20.94
CA VAL A 389 -5.06 20.03 -19.80
C VAL A 389 -5.16 19.27 -18.48
N LEU A 390 -6.21 18.47 -18.28
CA LEU A 390 -6.38 17.74 -17.02
C LEU A 390 -5.44 16.55 -16.90
N TYR A 391 -5.11 15.90 -18.03
CA TYR A 391 -4.13 14.83 -18.04
C TYR A 391 -2.71 15.37 -17.79
N SER A 392 -2.32 16.49 -18.42
CA SER A 392 -1.02 17.11 -18.13
C SER A 392 -0.92 17.61 -16.69
N MET A 393 -2.00 18.16 -16.14
CA MET A 393 -2.08 18.50 -14.72
C MET A 393 -1.92 17.26 -13.84
N TYR A 394 -2.53 16.14 -14.20
CA TYR A 394 -2.36 14.88 -13.47
C TYR A 394 -0.92 14.37 -13.49
N GLU A 395 -0.29 14.32 -14.66
CA GLU A 395 1.12 13.92 -14.79
C GLU A 395 2.03 14.85 -13.98
N ALA A 396 1.80 16.16 -14.04
CA ALA A 396 2.54 17.13 -13.25
C ALA A 396 2.35 16.93 -11.74
N CYS A 397 1.11 16.69 -11.29
CA CYS A 397 0.82 16.35 -9.89
C CYS A 397 1.50 15.04 -9.48
N GLN A 398 1.44 14.01 -10.32
CA GLN A 398 2.06 12.72 -10.06
C GLN A 398 3.57 12.86 -9.87
N VAL A 399 4.27 13.55 -10.79
CA VAL A 399 5.72 13.82 -10.67
C VAL A 399 6.02 14.61 -9.40
N PHE A 400 5.31 15.72 -9.18
CA PHE A 400 5.50 16.57 -8.00
C PHE A 400 5.32 15.79 -6.69
N PHE A 401 4.33 14.90 -6.62
CA PHE A 401 4.07 14.10 -5.45
C PHE A 401 5.05 12.95 -5.27
N VAL A 402 5.53 12.32 -6.34
CA VAL A 402 6.62 11.34 -6.25
C VAL A 402 7.86 12.01 -5.66
N GLU A 403 8.21 13.19 -6.13
CA GLU A 403 9.36 13.94 -5.60
C GLU A 403 9.15 14.45 -4.17
N THR A 404 7.93 14.89 -3.81
CA THR A 404 7.66 15.53 -2.50
C THR A 404 7.30 14.52 -1.41
N LEU A 405 6.38 13.59 -1.70
CA LEU A 405 5.82 12.64 -0.73
C LEU A 405 6.59 11.31 -0.70
N TYR A 406 7.32 11.00 -1.78
CA TYR A 406 8.14 9.79 -1.92
C TYR A 406 9.60 10.12 -2.24
N ALA A 407 10.09 11.27 -1.77
CA ALA A 407 11.48 11.75 -1.94
C ALA A 407 12.55 10.75 -1.48
N LYS A 408 12.13 9.80 -0.65
CA LYS A 408 12.94 8.79 -0.01
C LYS A 408 13.30 7.69 -1.00
N SER A 409 14.59 7.35 -1.06
CA SER A 409 15.09 6.28 -1.90
C SER A 409 14.44 4.93 -1.52
N GLY A 410 14.00 4.17 -2.52
CA GLY A 410 13.21 2.97 -2.33
C GLY A 410 13.15 2.12 -3.60
N ALA A 411 12.39 1.03 -3.56
CA ALA A 411 12.19 0.18 -4.73
C ALA A 411 11.63 0.99 -5.91
N SER A 412 12.23 0.82 -7.08
CA SER A 412 11.75 1.42 -8.31
C SER A 412 10.28 1.00 -8.54
N GLY A 413 9.43 1.95 -8.90
CA GLY A 413 8.00 1.68 -9.14
C GLY A 413 7.08 1.71 -7.93
N LEU A 414 7.57 1.72 -6.68
CA LEU A 414 6.69 1.73 -5.48
C LEU A 414 5.68 2.90 -5.50
N PRO A 415 6.06 4.16 -5.76
CA PRO A 415 5.09 5.26 -5.80
C PRO A 415 4.04 5.04 -6.89
N PHE A 416 4.46 4.59 -8.08
CA PHE A 416 3.57 4.29 -9.20
C PHE A 416 2.56 3.19 -8.88
N ALA A 417 2.98 2.14 -8.16
CA ALA A 417 2.09 1.08 -7.70
C ALA A 417 1.02 1.61 -6.73
N VAL A 418 1.39 2.53 -5.83
CA VAL A 418 0.43 3.19 -4.92
C VAL A 418 -0.57 4.04 -5.71
N TYR A 419 -0.11 4.82 -6.70
CA TYR A 419 -0.98 5.57 -7.61
C TYR A 419 -1.96 4.67 -8.36
N GLY A 420 -1.46 3.59 -8.96
CA GLY A 420 -2.28 2.63 -9.70
C GLY A 420 -3.33 1.97 -8.80
N LEU A 421 -2.95 1.58 -7.59
CA LEU A 421 -3.87 1.01 -6.62
C LEU A 421 -5.00 1.97 -6.24
N VAL A 422 -4.67 3.23 -5.90
CA VAL A 422 -5.71 4.21 -5.52
C VAL A 422 -6.57 4.59 -6.71
N MET A 423 -6.00 4.70 -7.91
CA MET A 423 -6.78 4.92 -9.14
C MET A 423 -7.79 3.79 -9.38
N LEU A 424 -7.36 2.53 -9.22
CA LEU A 424 -8.25 1.37 -9.34
C LEU A 424 -9.36 1.40 -8.28
N LEU A 425 -9.03 1.75 -7.03
CA LEU A 425 -10.02 1.82 -5.94
C LEU A 425 -11.03 2.95 -6.15
N GLU A 426 -10.61 4.12 -6.64
CA GLU A 426 -11.52 5.20 -7.01
C GLU A 426 -12.44 4.80 -8.16
N TYR A 427 -11.92 4.08 -9.15
CA TYR A 427 -12.72 3.55 -10.25
C TYR A 427 -13.76 2.54 -9.75
N VAL A 428 -13.36 1.59 -8.91
CA VAL A 428 -14.26 0.62 -8.27
C VAL A 428 -15.29 1.33 -7.38
N SER A 429 -14.87 2.34 -6.62
CA SER A 429 -15.76 3.15 -5.76
C SER A 429 -16.85 3.82 -6.60
N MET A 430 -16.46 4.46 -7.69
CA MET A 430 -17.39 5.10 -8.63
C MET A 430 -18.36 4.07 -9.24
N LEU A 431 -17.85 2.87 -9.59
CA LEU A 431 -18.61 1.83 -10.28
C LEU A 431 -19.47 0.94 -9.41
N TYR A 432 -19.24 0.82 -8.10
CA TYR A 432 -19.91 -0.22 -7.31
C TYR A 432 -20.42 0.26 -5.96
N VAL A 433 -19.88 1.33 -5.38
CA VAL A 433 -20.28 1.80 -4.05
C VAL A 433 -21.56 2.64 -4.17
N ARG A 434 -22.72 1.97 -4.07
CA ARG A 434 -24.06 2.57 -4.26
C ARG A 434 -25.00 2.36 -3.08
N SER A 435 -24.85 1.27 -2.36
CA SER A 435 -25.64 0.96 -1.16
C SER A 435 -25.29 1.88 0.01
N ALA A 436 -26.25 2.07 0.91
CA ALA A 436 -26.09 2.89 2.11
C ALA A 436 -24.89 2.47 2.97
N LEU A 437 -24.71 1.16 3.12
CA LEU A 437 -23.64 0.59 3.93
C LEU A 437 -22.28 0.70 3.24
N SER A 438 -22.19 0.46 1.92
CA SER A 438 -20.92 0.58 1.21
C SER A 438 -20.41 2.01 1.22
N ILE A 439 -21.27 2.99 0.97
CA ILE A 439 -20.94 4.43 1.01
C ILE A 439 -20.37 4.82 2.38
N LYS A 440 -20.94 4.28 3.46
CA LYS A 440 -20.51 4.59 4.83
C LYS A 440 -19.17 3.94 5.19
N TYR A 441 -18.96 2.67 4.83
CA TYR A 441 -17.85 1.87 5.36
C TYR A 441 -16.66 1.76 4.39
N PHE A 442 -16.89 1.57 3.09
CA PHE A 442 -15.81 1.28 2.16
C PHE A 442 -14.73 2.38 2.10
N PRO A 443 -15.08 3.68 1.96
CA PRO A 443 -14.07 4.75 1.94
C PRO A 443 -13.25 4.81 3.23
N ARG A 444 -13.85 4.48 4.38
CA ARG A 444 -13.16 4.47 5.69
C ARG A 444 -12.16 3.33 5.78
N VAL A 445 -12.54 2.15 5.27
CA VAL A 445 -11.65 0.98 5.21
C VAL A 445 -10.47 1.28 4.28
N VAL A 446 -10.72 1.85 3.10
CA VAL A 446 -9.67 2.27 2.16
C VAL A 446 -8.73 3.28 2.82
N PHE A 447 -9.28 4.30 3.48
CA PHE A 447 -8.50 5.30 4.21
C PHE A 447 -7.62 4.67 5.29
N LEU A 448 -8.16 3.78 6.13
CA LEU A 448 -7.39 3.16 7.21
C LEU A 448 -6.22 2.31 6.69
N TYR A 449 -6.44 1.52 5.64
CA TYR A 449 -5.38 0.71 5.05
C TYR A 449 -4.29 1.57 4.40
N LEU A 450 -4.67 2.59 3.62
CA LEU A 450 -3.70 3.50 3.01
C LEU A 450 -2.97 4.32 4.08
N LEU A 451 -3.65 4.75 5.13
CA LEU A 451 -3.03 5.44 6.26
C LEU A 451 -1.99 4.56 6.95
N ALA A 452 -2.31 3.28 7.21
CA ALA A 452 -1.37 2.33 7.80
C ALA A 452 -0.12 2.13 6.93
N PHE A 453 -0.30 2.01 5.61
CA PHE A 453 0.82 1.95 4.66
C PHE A 453 1.72 3.19 4.73
N HIS A 454 1.13 4.39 4.62
CA HIS A 454 1.91 5.63 4.60
C HIS A 454 2.61 5.88 5.95
N LEU A 455 1.94 5.59 7.08
CA LEU A 455 2.56 5.68 8.40
C LEU A 455 3.80 4.79 8.50
N TYR A 456 3.70 3.54 8.03
CA TYR A 456 4.85 2.64 7.98
C TYR A 456 5.96 3.18 7.07
N TYR A 457 5.61 3.63 5.87
CA TYR A 457 6.56 4.18 4.89
C TYR A 457 7.33 5.39 5.44
N TYR A 458 6.66 6.31 6.13
CA TYR A 458 7.28 7.51 6.70
C TYR A 458 8.05 7.25 7.99
N LEU A 459 7.60 6.32 8.83
CA LEU A 459 8.27 6.04 10.10
C LEU A 459 9.48 5.11 9.97
N VAL A 460 9.54 4.27 8.93
CA VAL A 460 10.58 3.24 8.79
C VAL A 460 11.46 3.52 7.57
N PRO A 461 12.73 3.95 7.73
CA PRO A 461 13.58 4.43 6.63
C PRO A 461 13.87 3.38 5.55
N PHE A 462 14.10 2.11 5.86
CA PHE A 462 14.19 1.07 4.80
C PHE A 462 13.42 -0.17 5.19
N GLY A 463 12.09 -0.01 5.27
CA GLY A 463 11.19 -1.12 5.53
C GLY A 463 10.83 -1.90 4.28
N PHE A 464 10.29 -3.11 4.46
CA PHE A 464 9.66 -3.95 3.43
C PHE A 464 8.35 -3.36 2.88
N SER A 465 8.41 -2.14 2.33
CA SER A 465 7.25 -1.34 1.93
C SER A 465 6.52 -1.95 0.73
N SER A 466 7.24 -2.56 -0.21
CA SER A 466 6.64 -3.25 -1.36
C SER A 466 5.81 -4.46 -0.93
N LEU A 467 6.33 -5.26 0.02
CA LEU A 467 5.61 -6.41 0.57
C LEU A 467 4.37 -5.97 1.37
N LEU A 468 4.49 -4.89 2.16
CA LEU A 468 3.35 -4.31 2.86
C LEU A 468 2.28 -3.79 1.89
N LEU A 469 2.69 -3.11 0.82
CA LEU A 469 1.78 -2.63 -0.22
C LEU A 469 1.05 -3.78 -0.90
N LEU A 470 1.76 -4.87 -1.22
CA LEU A 470 1.16 -6.09 -1.78
C LEU A 470 0.12 -6.68 -0.82
N ALA A 471 0.46 -6.87 0.46
CA ALA A 471 -0.47 -7.40 1.46
C ALA A 471 -1.72 -6.50 1.61
N ILE A 472 -1.53 -5.18 1.66
CA ILE A 472 -2.62 -4.20 1.74
C ILE A 472 -3.48 -4.20 0.46
N SER A 473 -2.88 -4.35 -0.72
CA SER A 473 -3.61 -4.43 -1.99
C SER A 473 -4.56 -5.63 -2.02
N LEU A 474 -4.13 -6.78 -1.47
CA LEU A 474 -4.95 -7.98 -1.37
C LEU A 474 -6.07 -7.83 -0.34
N LEU A 475 -5.82 -7.15 0.79
CA LEU A 475 -6.86 -6.81 1.76
C LEU A 475 -7.89 -5.84 1.18
N LEU A 476 -7.44 -4.87 0.36
CA LEU A 476 -8.32 -3.94 -0.33
C LEU A 476 -9.13 -4.66 -1.42
N LEU A 477 -8.52 -5.56 -2.19
CA LEU A 477 -9.23 -6.42 -3.14
C LEU A 477 -10.29 -7.29 -2.43
N HIS A 478 -9.93 -7.88 -1.30
CA HIS A 478 -10.87 -8.60 -0.44
C HIS A 478 -12.02 -7.69 0.00
N SER A 479 -11.74 -6.45 0.41
CA SER A 479 -12.77 -5.49 0.81
C SER A 479 -13.72 -5.13 -0.34
N VAL A 480 -13.20 -5.01 -1.57
CA VAL A 480 -14.01 -4.77 -2.78
C VAL A 480 -14.96 -5.94 -3.03
N ILE A 481 -14.44 -7.16 -3.05
CA ILE A 481 -15.25 -8.37 -3.27
C ILE A 481 -16.29 -8.53 -2.15
N TYR A 482 -15.90 -8.26 -0.90
CA TYR A 482 -16.81 -8.29 0.24
C TYR A 482 -17.96 -7.27 0.09
N VAL A 483 -17.65 -6.03 -0.27
CA VAL A 483 -18.66 -4.99 -0.52
C VAL A 483 -19.62 -5.42 -1.63
N LEU A 484 -19.12 -5.95 -2.73
CA LEU A 484 -19.94 -6.43 -3.85
C LEU A 484 -20.92 -7.52 -3.42
N LEU A 485 -20.42 -8.56 -2.75
CA LEU A 485 -21.22 -9.75 -2.43
C LEU A 485 -22.16 -9.55 -1.24
N PHE A 486 -21.71 -8.83 -0.20
CA PHE A 486 -22.42 -8.74 1.07
C PHE A 486 -23.18 -7.42 1.27
N LEU A 487 -22.81 -6.34 0.58
CA LEU A 487 -23.48 -5.04 0.73
C LEU A 487 -24.29 -4.68 -0.52
N GLU A 488 -23.66 -4.73 -1.69
CA GLU A 488 -24.30 -4.32 -2.95
C GLU A 488 -25.30 -5.36 -3.45
N LEU A 489 -24.94 -6.63 -3.51
CA LEU A 489 -25.82 -7.69 -4.02
C LEU A 489 -27.14 -7.81 -3.24
N PRO A 490 -27.18 -7.72 -1.89
CA PRO A 490 -28.44 -7.67 -1.17
C PRO A 490 -29.23 -6.37 -1.41
N ALA A 491 -28.56 -5.23 -1.52
CA ALA A 491 -29.21 -3.95 -1.78
C ALA A 491 -29.88 -3.92 -3.17
N PHE A 492 -29.22 -4.52 -4.16
CA PHE A 492 -29.73 -4.73 -5.50
C PHE A 492 -30.97 -5.64 -5.52
N ARG A 493 -30.92 -6.78 -4.83
CA ARG A 493 -32.07 -7.69 -4.72
C ARG A 493 -33.28 -7.08 -4.02
N ALA A 494 -33.03 -6.18 -3.07
CA ALA A 494 -34.08 -5.44 -2.38
C ALA A 494 -34.63 -4.25 -3.21
N SER A 495 -34.09 -4.02 -4.42
CA SER A 495 -34.42 -2.88 -5.28
C SER A 495 -34.25 -1.52 -4.61
N ILE A 496 -33.35 -1.43 -3.63
CA ILE A 496 -32.98 -0.16 -2.98
C ILE A 496 -32.15 0.68 -3.96
N VAL A 497 -31.24 0.00 -4.66
CA VAL A 497 -30.49 0.54 -5.78
C VAL A 497 -31.19 0.05 -7.05
N SER A 498 -31.67 0.98 -7.87
CA SER A 498 -32.42 0.69 -9.09
C SER A 498 -32.02 1.65 -10.20
N TYR A 499 -32.54 1.46 -11.41
CA TYR A 499 -32.30 2.37 -12.52
C TYR A 499 -32.76 3.82 -12.22
N ASP A 500 -33.89 3.94 -11.51
CA ASP A 500 -34.46 5.24 -11.12
C ASP A 500 -33.73 5.82 -9.91
N THR A 501 -33.27 4.95 -9.01
CA THR A 501 -32.49 5.29 -7.81
C THR A 501 -31.09 4.66 -7.86
N PRO A 502 -30.17 5.16 -8.71
CA PRO A 502 -28.85 4.56 -8.90
C PRO A 502 -27.97 4.62 -7.65
N ARG A 503 -28.37 5.32 -6.57
CA ARG A 503 -27.70 5.32 -5.26
C ARG A 503 -28.73 5.32 -4.15
N ALA A 504 -28.43 4.63 -3.04
CA ALA A 504 -29.33 4.51 -1.89
C ALA A 504 -29.38 5.80 -1.03
N PHE A 505 -28.30 6.60 -1.04
CA PHE A 505 -28.27 7.91 -0.39
C PHE A 505 -28.08 9.01 -1.44
N TYR A 506 -28.92 10.03 -1.34
CA TYR A 506 -28.69 11.32 -1.96
C TYR A 506 -28.26 12.29 -0.88
N THR A 507 -27.05 12.81 -0.98
CA THR A 507 -26.70 14.04 -0.27
C THR A 507 -27.39 15.17 -0.99
N ASP A 508 -28.43 15.74 -0.37
CA ASP A 508 -29.02 16.98 -0.83
C ASP A 508 -28.00 18.10 -0.58
N THR A 509 -27.12 18.32 -1.54
CA THR A 509 -26.30 19.53 -1.52
C THR A 509 -27.29 20.67 -1.72
N GLY A 510 -27.57 21.47 -0.67
CA GLY A 510 -28.47 22.63 -0.72
C GLY A 510 -28.03 23.76 -1.67
N LEU A 511 -27.17 23.45 -2.64
CA LEU A 511 -26.76 24.30 -3.74
C LEU A 511 -27.82 24.19 -4.85
N PRO A 512 -28.43 25.30 -5.27
CA PRO A 512 -29.40 25.30 -6.36
C PRO A 512 -28.71 24.88 -7.67
N ALA A 513 -29.03 23.70 -8.17
CA ALA A 513 -28.61 23.25 -9.49
C ALA A 513 -29.50 23.90 -10.56
N HIS A 514 -28.91 24.59 -11.54
CA HIS A 514 -29.68 25.05 -12.69
C HIS A 514 -30.12 23.84 -13.54
N PRO A 515 -31.38 23.78 -14.01
CA PRO A 515 -31.90 22.62 -14.75
C PRO A 515 -31.12 22.33 -16.05
N ASN A 516 -30.39 23.33 -16.56
CA ASN A 516 -29.56 23.23 -17.76
C ASN A 516 -28.06 23.28 -17.47
N SER A 517 -27.63 23.35 -16.21
CA SER A 517 -26.19 23.27 -15.91
C SER A 517 -25.70 21.86 -16.17
N ILE A 518 -24.57 21.75 -16.87
CA ILE A 518 -23.82 20.50 -16.94
C ILE A 518 -23.56 20.09 -15.49
N PRO A 519 -23.80 18.81 -15.11
CA PRO A 519 -23.49 18.35 -13.77
C PRO A 519 -22.06 18.79 -13.44
N PRO A 520 -21.84 19.49 -12.32
CA PRO A 520 -20.54 20.03 -12.01
C PRO A 520 -19.50 18.92 -12.08
N SER A 521 -18.42 19.14 -12.82
CA SER A 521 -17.35 18.15 -12.96
C SER A 521 -16.69 17.77 -11.63
N TRP A 522 -16.92 18.57 -10.59
CA TRP A 522 -16.47 18.34 -9.22
C TRP A 522 -17.47 17.53 -8.38
N SER A 523 -18.71 17.31 -8.82
CA SER A 523 -19.68 16.46 -8.12
C SER A 523 -20.53 15.63 -9.10
N LEU A 524 -20.26 14.32 -9.10
CA LEU A 524 -21.15 13.30 -9.68
C LEU A 524 -22.44 13.12 -8.87
N PHE A 525 -22.47 13.65 -7.64
CA PHE A 525 -23.46 13.37 -6.63
C PHE A 525 -24.51 14.47 -6.49
N LEU A 526 -24.77 15.21 -7.56
CA LEU A 526 -25.85 16.19 -7.49
C LEU A 526 -27.15 15.45 -7.14
N PRO A 527 -27.87 15.89 -6.09
CA PRO A 527 -29.14 15.30 -5.73
C PRO A 527 -30.08 15.36 -6.92
N LEU A 528 -30.80 14.27 -7.14
CA LEU A 528 -32.10 14.38 -7.76
C LEU A 528 -32.89 15.25 -6.80
N THR A 529 -33.38 16.41 -7.24
CA THR A 529 -34.56 16.97 -6.61
C THR A 529 -35.56 15.83 -6.56
N LEU A 530 -35.79 15.31 -5.35
CA LEU A 530 -36.96 14.48 -5.09
C LEU A 530 -38.08 15.27 -5.73
N GLY A 531 -38.69 14.72 -6.78
CA GLY A 531 -39.94 15.22 -7.28
C GLY A 531 -40.77 15.41 -6.03
N ARG A 532 -41.03 16.69 -5.70
CA ARG A 532 -41.78 17.15 -4.55
C ARG A 532 -42.94 16.20 -4.45
N ARG A 533 -42.85 15.23 -3.53
CA ARG A 533 -43.93 14.27 -3.32
C ARG A 533 -45.03 15.18 -2.83
N GLY A 534 -45.99 15.43 -3.72
CA GLY A 534 -47.09 16.33 -3.50
C GLY A 534 -47.84 15.86 -2.28
N ASP A 535 -47.43 16.37 -1.13
CA ASP A 535 -48.20 16.40 0.11
C ASP A 535 -48.82 17.79 0.28
N ASP A 536 -48.86 18.57 -0.82
CA ASP A 536 -49.77 19.70 -0.93
C ASP A 536 -51.13 19.14 -1.36
N GLY A 537 -51.94 18.79 -0.37
CA GLY A 537 -53.39 18.64 -0.46
C GLY A 537 -54.09 19.97 -0.83
N GLY A 538 -53.64 20.60 -1.90
CA GLY A 538 -54.05 21.94 -2.35
C GLY A 538 -54.63 21.89 -3.76
N ARG A 539 -55.88 21.45 -3.84
CA ARG A 539 -56.94 21.85 -4.79
C ARG A 539 -56.50 22.77 -5.97
N GLY A 540 -56.53 22.20 -7.19
CA GLY A 540 -56.91 22.91 -8.42
C GLY A 540 -55.79 23.65 -9.18
N GLY A 541 -55.39 23.09 -10.33
CA GLY A 541 -54.59 23.81 -11.31
C GLY A 541 -54.11 22.90 -12.44
N ALA A 542 -54.76 23.00 -13.60
CA ALA A 542 -54.53 22.20 -14.79
C ALA A 542 -53.14 22.44 -15.44
N GLY A 543 -52.60 21.39 -16.08
CA GLY A 543 -51.78 21.53 -17.30
C GLY A 543 -50.38 20.89 -17.27
N GLY A 544 -50.16 19.92 -18.17
CA GLY A 544 -48.84 19.44 -18.63
C GLY A 544 -48.63 17.94 -18.39
N VAL A 545 -49.14 17.04 -19.24
CA VAL A 545 -48.49 16.53 -20.46
C VAL A 545 -47.06 16.04 -20.19
N TYR A 546 -46.92 14.76 -19.85
CA TYR A 546 -46.02 13.74 -20.42
C TYR A 546 -46.17 12.48 -19.55
N GLU A 547 -47.31 11.79 -19.71
CA GLU A 547 -47.52 10.45 -19.15
C GLU A 547 -47.62 9.49 -20.34
N GLU A 548 -46.48 8.91 -20.70
CA GLU A 548 -46.41 7.80 -21.66
C GLU A 548 -46.59 6.52 -20.83
N GLU A 549 -47.79 5.95 -20.90
CA GLU A 549 -48.15 4.70 -20.24
C GLU A 549 -47.26 3.55 -20.76
N VAL A 550 -46.39 3.04 -19.89
CA VAL A 550 -45.80 1.70 -20.06
C VAL A 550 -46.74 0.70 -19.39
N PRO A 551 -47.40 -0.21 -20.13
CA PRO A 551 -48.28 -1.20 -19.52
C PRO A 551 -47.48 -2.31 -18.84
N ASP A 552 -48.01 -2.76 -17.71
CA ASP A 552 -47.74 -4.03 -17.01
C ASP A 552 -46.34 -4.30 -16.43
N ARG A 553 -46.07 -3.67 -15.28
CA ARG A 553 -45.36 -4.33 -14.17
C ARG A 553 -46.18 -4.26 -12.89
N PRO A 554 -46.38 -5.37 -12.16
CA PRO A 554 -47.10 -5.35 -10.89
C PRO A 554 -46.40 -4.45 -9.88
N ARG A 555 -47.11 -3.42 -9.40
CA ARG A 555 -46.67 -2.50 -8.34
C ARG A 555 -46.40 -3.25 -7.03
N ARG A 556 -45.17 -3.70 -6.82
CA ARG A 556 -44.60 -4.01 -5.49
C ARG A 556 -43.66 -2.88 -5.10
N GLY A 557 -44.12 -1.93 -4.28
CA GLY A 557 -43.24 -0.83 -3.85
C GLY A 557 -43.66 -0.05 -2.61
N ALA A 558 -44.95 0.02 -2.26
CA ALA A 558 -45.39 0.87 -1.16
C ALA A 558 -45.03 0.34 0.26
N GLY A 559 -44.59 -0.91 0.41
CA GLY A 559 -44.25 -1.51 1.71
C GLY A 559 -42.77 -1.48 2.10
N VAL A 560 -41.84 -1.18 1.18
CA VAL A 560 -40.41 -1.50 1.37
C VAL A 560 -39.69 -0.49 2.28
N VAL A 561 -40.10 0.78 2.28
CA VAL A 561 -39.49 1.82 3.15
C VAL A 561 -39.79 1.56 4.63
N ARG A 562 -40.96 0.98 4.96
CA ARG A 562 -41.30 0.57 6.34
C ARG A 562 -40.51 -0.67 6.77
N VAL A 563 -40.19 -1.57 5.84
CA VAL A 563 -39.38 -2.77 6.11
C VAL A 563 -37.91 -2.42 6.35
N GLN A 564 -37.37 -1.39 5.69
CA GLN A 564 -36.00 -0.93 5.90
C GLN A 564 -35.76 -0.43 7.34
N GLN A 565 -36.72 0.36 7.87
CA GLN A 565 -36.67 0.89 9.23
C GLN A 565 -36.86 -0.23 10.26
N VAL A 566 -37.77 -1.17 9.98
CA VAL A 566 -38.03 -2.35 10.84
C VAL A 566 -36.86 -3.34 10.85
N ILE A 567 -36.10 -3.50 9.76
CA ILE A 567 -34.91 -4.38 9.73
C ILE A 567 -33.78 -3.76 10.55
N VAL A 568 -33.53 -2.45 10.42
CA VAL A 568 -32.51 -1.75 11.22
C VAL A 568 -32.89 -1.79 12.71
N GLU A 569 -34.15 -1.49 13.06
CA GLU A 569 -34.64 -1.63 14.44
C GLU A 569 -34.60 -3.09 14.95
N ARG A 570 -34.84 -4.10 14.10
CA ARG A 570 -34.72 -5.52 14.48
C ARG A 570 -33.28 -5.95 14.73
N VAL A 571 -32.32 -5.40 13.99
CA VAL A 571 -30.89 -5.69 14.20
C VAL A 571 -30.41 -5.02 15.47
N GLU A 572 -30.78 -3.75 15.71
CA GLU A 572 -30.44 -3.03 16.94
C GLU A 572 -31.09 -3.69 18.17
N SER A 573 -32.37 -4.07 18.10
CA SER A 573 -33.06 -4.77 19.21
C SER A 573 -32.53 -6.18 19.48
N ARG A 574 -32.04 -6.92 18.46
CA ARG A 574 -31.33 -8.20 18.68
C ARG A 574 -29.98 -7.99 19.37
N GLN A 575 -29.25 -6.93 19.00
CA GLN A 575 -27.97 -6.58 19.62
C GLN A 575 -28.12 -6.10 21.07
N GLN A 576 -29.25 -5.45 21.38
CA GLN A 576 -29.62 -5.04 22.73
C GLN A 576 -30.06 -6.23 23.60
N ARG A 577 -30.79 -7.21 23.03
CA ARG A 577 -31.15 -8.46 23.74
C ARG A 577 -29.94 -9.33 24.04
N THR A 578 -28.95 -9.44 23.15
CA THR A 578 -27.72 -10.20 23.44
C THR A 578 -26.86 -9.53 24.50
N ARG A 579 -26.80 -8.19 24.54
CA ARG A 579 -26.16 -7.46 25.65
C ARG A 579 -26.88 -7.67 26.98
N SER A 580 -28.21 -7.66 26.98
CA SER A 580 -29.00 -7.91 28.20
C SER A 580 -28.85 -9.35 28.71
N ARG A 581 -28.73 -10.34 27.81
CA ARG A 581 -28.52 -11.74 28.19
C ARG A 581 -27.14 -11.99 28.78
N ARG A 582 -26.11 -11.33 28.23
CA ARG A 582 -24.74 -11.41 28.75
C ARG A 582 -24.61 -10.80 30.14
N GLY A 583 -25.31 -9.70 30.40
CA GLY A 583 -25.39 -9.10 31.74
C GLY A 583 -26.13 -9.97 32.76
N GLN A 584 -27.16 -10.72 32.34
CA GLN A 584 -27.86 -11.68 33.22
C GLN A 584 -27.04 -12.95 33.48
N GLU A 585 -26.26 -13.45 32.52
CA GLU A 585 -25.37 -14.58 32.73
C GLU A 585 -24.17 -14.23 33.62
N GLU A 586 -23.65 -13.00 33.55
CA GLU A 586 -22.62 -12.51 34.48
C GLU A 586 -23.14 -12.33 35.91
N GLN A 587 -24.40 -11.91 36.09
CA GLN A 587 -25.03 -11.88 37.42
C GLN A 587 -25.31 -13.29 37.97
N ARG A 588 -25.74 -14.22 37.10
CA ARG A 588 -26.05 -15.59 37.51
C ARG A 588 -24.79 -16.42 37.82
N GLY A 589 -23.67 -16.13 37.17
CA GLY A 589 -22.37 -16.73 37.48
C GLY A 589 -21.69 -16.17 38.75
N GLY A 590 -22.21 -15.06 39.31
CA GLY A 590 -21.75 -14.48 40.58
C GLY A 590 -22.40 -15.11 41.81
N GLU A 591 -23.65 -15.59 41.71
CA GLU A 591 -24.37 -16.20 42.83
C GLU A 591 -24.08 -17.70 43.02
N GLU A 592 -23.47 -18.38 42.03
CA GLU A 592 -23.22 -19.82 42.09
C GLU A 592 -21.85 -20.20 42.70
N LYS A 593 -21.14 -19.24 43.31
CA LYS A 593 -19.82 -19.48 43.95
C LYS A 593 -19.79 -19.35 45.48
N GLU A 594 -20.91 -19.09 46.15
CA GLU A 594 -21.00 -19.11 47.62
C GLU A 594 -21.88 -20.27 48.10
N GLY A 595 -21.37 -21.50 48.02
CA GLY A 595 -22.13 -22.64 48.52
C GLY A 595 -21.52 -24.00 48.26
N ASN A 596 -20.29 -24.26 48.72
CA ASN A 596 -19.96 -25.58 49.27
C ASN A 596 -18.62 -25.54 50.03
N LEU A 597 -18.71 -25.53 51.35
CA LEU A 597 -17.64 -25.84 52.29
C LEU A 597 -17.91 -27.24 52.86
N GLY A 598 -16.86 -28.05 52.93
CA GLY A 598 -16.85 -29.37 53.57
C GLY A 598 -16.54 -30.45 52.55
N GLY A 599 -15.47 -31.22 52.63
CA GLY A 599 -14.40 -31.34 53.61
C GLY A 599 -13.56 -32.56 53.18
N GLU A 600 -12.60 -32.88 54.03
CA GLU A 600 -11.91 -34.16 54.11
C GLU A 600 -10.53 -34.26 53.45
N ALA A 601 -9.63 -34.78 54.29
CA ALA A 601 -8.19 -34.67 54.28
C ALA A 601 -7.53 -36.01 53.98
N ARG A 602 -6.27 -35.98 53.51
CA ARG A 602 -5.12 -36.83 53.89
C ARG A 602 -3.98 -36.56 52.90
N ASN A 603 -2.88 -35.99 53.38
CA ASN A 603 -1.67 -36.67 53.90
C ASN A 603 -0.79 -37.24 52.79
N GLU A 604 0.37 -36.62 52.62
CA GLU A 604 1.74 -37.18 52.76
C GLU A 604 2.71 -36.05 52.32
N GLU A 605 3.44 -35.42 53.25
CA GLU A 605 4.82 -35.82 53.68
C GLU A 605 5.80 -35.84 52.49
N GLY A 606 6.90 -35.07 52.42
CA GLY A 606 7.51 -34.16 53.39
C GLY A 606 8.75 -33.45 52.83
N GLU A 607 9.23 -32.50 53.65
CA GLU A 607 10.62 -32.06 53.94
C GLU A 607 11.61 -31.84 52.77
N ALA A 608 12.34 -30.72 52.67
CA ALA A 608 13.12 -29.99 53.68
C ALA A 608 13.19 -28.47 53.31
N GLU A 609 13.00 -27.52 54.23
CA GLU A 609 14.01 -26.84 55.11
C GLU A 609 15.25 -26.29 54.34
N LEU A 610 15.79 -25.07 54.51
CA LEU A 610 15.91 -24.01 55.54
C LEU A 610 16.51 -22.79 54.79
N GLY A 611 16.44 -21.49 55.13
CA GLY A 611 15.96 -20.71 56.27
C GLY A 611 15.95 -19.21 55.89
N VAL A 612 15.04 -18.39 56.43
CA VAL A 612 15.14 -17.56 57.66
C VAL A 612 15.62 -16.12 57.42
N ALA A 613 14.67 -15.18 57.54
CA ALA A 613 14.69 -13.87 58.25
C ALA A 613 13.47 -13.08 57.73
N GLY A 614 12.40 -12.73 58.46
CA GLY A 614 12.22 -12.53 59.90
C GLY A 614 12.15 -11.02 60.18
N TYR A 615 10.95 -10.41 60.14
CA TYR A 615 10.63 -9.20 60.92
C TYR A 615 9.11 -9.06 61.15
N ASP A 616 8.80 -8.83 62.42
CA ASP A 616 7.50 -8.79 63.11
C ASP A 616 6.65 -7.53 62.83
N GLY A 617 5.36 -7.63 63.15
CA GLY A 617 4.59 -6.49 63.71
C GLY A 617 3.14 -6.35 63.26
N SER A 618 2.23 -6.96 64.02
CA SER A 618 0.76 -6.95 63.89
C SER A 618 0.10 -5.73 64.62
N PRO A 619 -1.23 -5.64 64.89
CA PRO A 619 -2.22 -4.88 64.10
C PRO A 619 -3.11 -3.93 64.97
N ARG A 620 -4.06 -3.21 64.35
CA ARG A 620 -5.36 -2.69 64.89
C ARG A 620 -5.95 -1.67 63.90
N ASP A 621 -7.10 -1.90 63.25
CA ASP A 621 -8.50 -1.83 63.71
C ASP A 621 -9.21 -0.51 63.32
N THR A 622 -10.46 -0.67 62.88
CA THR A 622 -11.63 0.25 62.88
C THR A 622 -11.99 1.20 61.72
N MET A 623 -13.24 0.96 61.24
CA MET A 623 -14.34 1.84 60.79
C MET A 623 -14.14 2.73 59.55
N GLU A 624 -14.90 2.61 58.45
CA GLU A 624 -16.37 2.70 58.22
C GLU A 624 -16.94 4.13 58.30
N SER A 625 -17.82 4.46 57.34
CA SER A 625 -18.48 5.76 57.01
C SER A 625 -17.68 6.73 56.12
N LEU A 626 -18.23 7.33 55.05
CA LEU A 626 -19.58 7.89 54.90
C LEU A 626 -20.02 8.05 53.44
N GLU A 627 -21.31 7.85 53.23
CA GLU A 627 -22.10 8.08 52.01
C GLU A 627 -22.27 9.56 51.60
N ARG A 628 -22.49 9.75 50.29
CA ARG A 628 -23.44 10.67 49.60
C ARG A 628 -23.76 12.05 50.21
N MET A 629 -23.63 13.12 49.41
CA MET A 629 -24.75 13.83 48.73
C MET A 629 -24.35 15.21 48.16
N CYS A 630 -25.21 15.69 47.25
CA CYS A 630 -25.44 17.09 46.81
C CYS A 630 -24.75 17.63 45.53
N ARG A 631 -25.49 17.54 44.41
CA ARG A 631 -25.70 18.60 43.39
C ARG A 631 -26.71 19.66 43.94
N PRO A 632 -27.10 20.76 43.24
CA PRO A 632 -26.46 21.60 42.20
C PRO A 632 -26.72 23.14 42.34
N GLN A 633 -26.32 23.93 41.32
CA GLN A 633 -26.80 25.25 40.82
C GLN A 633 -26.06 26.56 41.17
N SER A 634 -25.65 27.31 40.12
CA SER A 634 -26.05 28.71 39.79
C SER A 634 -25.26 29.21 38.56
N LYS A 635 -25.86 29.53 37.41
CA LYS A 635 -26.33 30.86 36.93
C LYS A 635 -25.32 32.01 37.06
N PHE A 636 -24.90 32.59 35.92
CA PHE A 636 -24.58 34.01 35.64
C PHE A 636 -24.29 34.11 34.13
N GLU A 637 -24.53 35.16 33.35
CA GLU A 637 -25.56 36.20 33.24
C GLU A 637 -25.36 36.82 31.83
N LYS A 638 -26.42 37.34 31.22
CA LYS A 638 -26.41 38.05 29.93
C LYS A 638 -26.09 39.52 30.16
N THR A 639 -25.31 40.15 29.28
CA THR A 639 -25.48 41.58 28.96
C THR A 639 -25.40 41.83 27.46
N SER A 640 -26.29 42.72 27.02
CA SER A 640 -26.64 43.05 25.65
C SER A 640 -26.21 44.48 25.30
N CYS A 641 -26.03 44.71 24.00
CA CYS A 641 -26.34 45.93 23.23
C CYS A 641 -25.35 47.11 23.21
N LYS A 642 -24.75 47.38 22.03
CA LYS A 642 -25.07 48.60 21.25
C LYS A 642 -24.56 48.59 19.79
N LYS A 643 -25.47 49.07 18.94
CA LYS A 643 -25.46 49.52 17.53
C LYS A 643 -24.12 49.99 16.92
N GLY A 644 -23.95 49.68 15.63
CA GLY A 644 -23.06 50.38 14.71
C GLY A 644 -23.31 49.99 13.25
N SER A 645 -24.22 50.70 12.59
CA SER A 645 -24.45 50.67 11.13
C SER A 645 -23.21 51.20 10.39
N LYS A 646 -22.78 50.55 9.31
CA LYS A 646 -22.30 51.22 8.09
C LYS A 646 -22.26 50.30 6.88
N SER A 647 -23.03 50.75 5.88
CA SER A 647 -23.10 50.30 4.49
C SER A 647 -21.82 50.64 3.74
N LEU A 648 -21.31 49.73 2.91
CA LEU A 648 -20.49 50.07 1.74
C LEU A 648 -20.85 49.13 0.57
N ARG A 649 -21.30 49.77 -0.52
CA ARG A 649 -21.54 49.20 -1.85
C ARG A 649 -20.23 49.14 -2.66
N PRO A 650 -20.22 48.41 -3.79
CA PRO A 650 -19.01 48.09 -4.56
C PRO A 650 -18.70 49.14 -5.64
N SER A 651 -17.43 49.21 -6.04
CA SER A 651 -16.97 49.91 -7.23
C SER A 651 -16.15 48.95 -8.11
N ARG A 652 -16.64 48.74 -9.35
CA ARG A 652 -15.87 48.38 -10.56
C ARG A 652 -15.51 49.71 -11.29
N PRO A 653 -14.80 49.70 -12.43
CA PRO A 653 -13.50 49.07 -12.73
C PRO A 653 -12.50 50.10 -13.31
N LEU A 654 -11.25 49.69 -13.50
CA LEU A 654 -10.36 50.12 -14.59
C LEU A 654 -9.55 48.91 -15.04
#